data_AF-A0A9P1D671-F1
#
_entry.id   AF-A0A9P1D671-F1
#
_cell.length_a   1.000
_cell.length_b   1.000
_cell.length_c   1.000
_cell.angle_alpha   90.00
_cell.angle_beta   90.00
_cell.angle_gamma   90.00
#
_symmetry.space_group_name_H-M   'P 1'
#
loop_
_entity.id
_entity.type
_entity.pdbx_description
1 polymer ?
#
loop_
_entity_poly.entity_id
_entity_poly.type
_entity_poly.pdbx_seq_one_letter_code
_entity_poly.pdbx_strand_id
1 'polypeptide(L)'
;MSASKLEKKIWTLETRLRQEFEEELQAISIRMDYLETQLSMRPEQPEAENLKGFQVDMPREEVKTAPPVRKSRVSRFSNSVAVVPMEDGAAEADAPHGRPQRWVPLEPVAFLESTWNLVLVLGYTESGWLDVLIACLMLLVSAGLQITFSIILLSKDFLGDPFTSQIDAANSWRRKVAHDYKHMDLAQTSLVSRVCNQADGLIVSNDQASLIGQINSFLGLATADFEPAGLRPGILLCMLCILLWCLYLCNEFRMIFVSLEAVSQVPRGWRTKVIDGRFIVMSYVRFTMYCLMRFARAVIAGLLLYAGIVWLANTTSITDLMLNAVALGAVLDVDEMFFAALMPKKIQIKIQDLEAIKITYSQRRSQVESVLLVLAMILLMFWPWYFLVEPLGESMKEVKVAYCGGYQDFVVAVNENLGVPVAFRTTSFADAQVNESLIEYSVDEFLHQKDTSSSEHLRFAFSSGDFETKRTETVSTTATSHLLCMDLDTWFLDGVDHEYRATYAPFWWSAAAGLNLPATSSCANMSGYCDTSEGSLLRLVCPVTCGCSSAGSNPWYKVTSGGCPTKCDTIRSQAVETMQCADTDGFNWEDFWSAYPDIMSTYLNLEDAASDANVAALVTLMKANNSCAGLANAGAEPLSLGSWCEGLDSLWSPLAYICPVSCGCSSQENILAKPSHCPTACTCVDMDEALQEKSSELPAPDGENPPTTCAEAAGMNMCFDITTMRLCSLSCGTCNLGLGL
;
A
#
# COMPACT_ATOMS: atom_id res chain seq x y z
N MET A 1 48.07 -7.79 17.44
CA MET A 1 48.69 -9.14 17.44
C MET A 1 49.62 -9.26 16.23
N SER A 2 50.93 -9.50 16.39
CA SER A 2 51.85 -9.71 15.26
C SER A 2 51.33 -10.83 14.34
N ALA A 3 51.36 -10.63 13.02
CA ALA A 3 50.94 -11.63 12.02
C ALA A 3 51.54 -13.02 12.30
N SER A 4 52.81 -13.08 12.74
CA SER A 4 53.46 -14.35 13.10
C SER A 4 52.90 -15.04 14.35
N LYS A 5 52.40 -14.28 15.35
CA LYS A 5 51.76 -14.84 16.54
C LYS A 5 50.34 -15.29 16.24
N LEU A 6 49.64 -14.55 15.37
CA LEU A 6 48.31 -14.94 14.89
C LEU A 6 48.41 -16.19 14.03
N GLU A 7 49.38 -16.28 13.11
CA GLU A 7 49.67 -17.48 12.32
C GLU A 7 49.99 -18.69 13.21
N LYS A 8 50.81 -18.51 14.26
CA LYS A 8 51.15 -19.62 15.17
C LYS A 8 49.93 -20.08 15.98
N LYS A 9 49.08 -19.15 16.43
CA LYS A 9 47.83 -19.49 17.13
C LYS A 9 46.81 -20.12 16.18
N ILE A 10 46.65 -19.61 14.96
CA ILE A 10 45.78 -20.18 13.92
C ILE A 10 46.26 -21.59 13.59
N TRP A 11 47.56 -21.79 13.38
CA TRP A 11 48.12 -23.11 13.09
C TRP A 11 47.91 -24.11 14.23
N THR A 12 48.07 -23.66 15.49
CA THR A 12 47.84 -24.49 16.69
C THR A 12 46.35 -24.82 16.88
N LEU A 13 45.45 -23.87 16.56
CA LEU A 13 44.01 -24.07 16.62
C LEU A 13 43.53 -25.01 15.50
N GLU A 14 44.05 -24.82 14.29
CA GLU A 14 43.76 -25.65 13.12
C GLU A 14 44.22 -27.09 13.34
N THR A 15 45.42 -27.30 13.90
CA THR A 15 45.89 -28.65 14.25
C THR A 15 45.02 -29.30 15.31
N ARG A 16 44.58 -28.55 16.33
CA ARG A 16 43.69 -29.08 17.38
C ARG A 16 42.31 -29.45 16.84
N LEU A 17 41.73 -28.60 16.00
CA LEU A 17 40.44 -28.86 15.33
C LEU A 17 40.51 -30.06 14.38
N ARG A 18 41.60 -30.21 13.62
CA ARG A 18 41.81 -31.41 12.77
C ARG A 18 41.88 -32.67 13.61
N GLN A 19 42.55 -32.61 14.76
CA GLN A 19 42.70 -33.76 15.65
C GLN A 19 41.36 -34.16 16.31
N GLU A 20 40.59 -33.19 16.82
CA GLU A 20 39.25 -33.44 17.36
C GLU A 20 38.28 -33.96 16.29
N PHE A 21 38.37 -33.43 15.05
CA PHE A 21 37.54 -33.91 13.94
C PHE A 21 37.92 -35.32 13.49
N GLU A 22 39.21 -35.67 13.46
CA GLU A 22 39.67 -37.04 13.18
C GLU A 22 39.20 -38.04 14.25
N GLU A 23 39.19 -37.65 15.53
CA GLU A 23 38.67 -38.47 16.63
C GLU A 23 37.15 -38.72 16.50
N GLU A 24 36.37 -37.69 16.17
CA GLU A 24 34.92 -37.81 15.90
C GLU A 24 34.65 -38.69 14.67
N LEU A 25 35.43 -38.53 13.59
CA LEU A 25 35.27 -39.35 12.37
C LEU A 25 35.58 -40.82 12.62
N GLN A 26 36.61 -41.11 13.43
CA GLN A 26 36.90 -42.49 13.86
C GLN A 26 35.77 -43.07 14.70
N ALA A 27 35.20 -42.29 15.63
CA ALA A 27 34.07 -42.72 16.44
C ALA A 27 32.82 -43.03 15.59
N ILE A 28 32.53 -42.23 14.58
CA ILE A 28 31.42 -42.46 13.63
C ILE A 28 31.68 -43.69 12.77
N SER A 29 32.91 -43.85 12.26
CA SER A 29 33.32 -45.01 11.44
C SER A 29 33.10 -46.33 12.18
N ILE A 30 33.54 -46.42 13.45
CA ILE A 30 33.34 -47.60 14.31
C ILE A 30 31.83 -47.89 14.50
N ARG A 31 31.00 -46.86 14.58
CA ARG A 31 29.55 -46.99 14.78
C ARG A 31 28.85 -47.48 13.50
N MET A 32 29.35 -47.10 12.33
CA MET A 32 28.87 -47.61 11.04
C MET A 32 29.24 -49.08 10.84
N ASP A 33 30.50 -49.47 11.10
CA ASP A 33 30.93 -50.88 11.02
C ASP A 33 30.10 -51.77 11.96
N TYR A 34 29.78 -51.27 13.16
CA TYR A 34 28.91 -51.97 14.10
C TYR A 34 27.48 -52.16 13.55
N LEU A 35 26.92 -51.14 12.89
CA LEU A 35 25.58 -51.20 12.27
C LEU A 35 25.56 -52.13 11.06
N GLU A 36 26.61 -52.14 10.25
CA GLU A 36 26.74 -53.04 9.09
C GLU A 36 26.89 -54.51 9.55
N THR A 37 27.61 -54.74 10.64
CA THR A 37 27.69 -56.05 11.30
C THR A 37 26.34 -56.49 11.87
N GLN A 38 25.55 -55.57 12.43
CA GLN A 38 24.19 -55.85 12.90
C GLN A 38 23.22 -56.19 11.76
N LEU A 39 23.33 -55.49 10.63
CA LEU A 39 22.49 -55.71 9.45
C LEU A 39 22.81 -57.05 8.75
N SER A 40 24.09 -57.42 8.68
CA SER A 40 24.53 -58.70 8.10
C SER A 40 24.18 -59.92 8.96
N MET A 41 23.94 -59.75 10.26
CA MET A 41 23.50 -60.84 11.15
C MET A 41 21.99 -61.01 11.23
N ARG A 42 21.20 -60.25 10.47
CA ARG A 42 19.74 -60.42 10.43
C ARG A 42 19.39 -61.57 9.46
N PRO A 43 18.90 -62.73 9.95
CA PRO A 43 18.52 -63.83 9.06
C PRO A 43 17.33 -63.42 8.20
N GLU A 44 17.42 -63.68 6.89
CA GLU A 44 16.33 -63.51 5.94
C GLU A 44 15.12 -64.34 6.39
N GLN A 45 14.04 -63.63 6.73
CA GLN A 45 12.72 -64.23 6.94
C GLN A 45 12.03 -64.36 5.58
N PRO A 46 11.55 -65.55 5.18
CA PRO A 46 10.75 -65.73 3.99
C PRO A 46 9.27 -65.61 4.36
N GLU A 47 8.54 -64.69 3.73
CA GLU A 47 7.06 -64.66 3.62
C GLU A 47 6.68 -63.33 2.93
N ALA A 48 5.65 -63.20 2.10
CA ALA A 48 4.70 -64.12 1.51
C ALA A 48 4.09 -63.42 0.28
N GLU A 49 3.69 -64.22 -0.70
CA GLU A 49 2.80 -63.82 -1.78
C GLU A 49 1.43 -63.40 -1.21
N ASN A 50 0.97 -62.19 -1.54
CA ASN A 50 -0.40 -61.79 -1.86
C ASN A 50 -0.64 -60.34 -1.43
N LEU A 51 -0.81 -59.45 -2.40
CA LEU A 51 -2.02 -58.64 -2.53
C LEU A 51 -1.96 -57.89 -3.88
N LYS A 52 -2.77 -58.35 -4.83
CA LYS A 52 -3.07 -57.63 -6.06
C LYS A 52 -4.14 -56.57 -5.77
N GLY A 53 -3.95 -55.39 -6.36
CA GLY A 53 -5.02 -54.51 -6.83
C GLY A 53 -5.69 -53.65 -5.76
N PHE A 54 -5.20 -52.43 -5.58
CA PHE A 54 -6.06 -51.32 -5.16
C PHE A 54 -5.60 -50.03 -5.84
N GLN A 55 -6.41 -49.59 -6.79
CA GLN A 55 -6.27 -48.37 -7.58
C GLN A 55 -7.00 -47.27 -6.77
N VAL A 56 -6.29 -46.19 -6.41
CA VAL A 56 -6.87 -45.08 -5.65
C VAL A 56 -7.00 -43.87 -6.56
N ASP A 57 -8.25 -43.59 -6.96
CA ASP A 57 -8.71 -42.27 -7.38
C ASP A 57 -8.79 -41.35 -6.14
N MET A 58 -8.28 -40.13 -6.24
CA MET A 58 -8.45 -39.10 -5.22
C MET A 58 -9.60 -38.15 -5.60
N PRO A 59 -10.63 -38.00 -4.77
CA PRO A 59 -11.59 -36.91 -4.91
C PRO A 59 -11.15 -35.66 -4.13
N ARG A 60 -11.42 -34.54 -4.80
CA ARG A 60 -11.36 -33.15 -4.33
C ARG A 60 -12.47 -32.93 -3.31
N GLU A 61 -12.14 -32.48 -2.10
CA GLU A 61 -13.12 -32.18 -1.05
C GLU A 61 -13.15 -30.69 -0.71
N GLU A 62 -14.35 -30.12 -0.84
CA GLU A 62 -14.76 -28.77 -0.48
C GLU A 62 -14.82 -28.61 1.05
N VAL A 63 -14.30 -27.50 1.57
CA VAL A 63 -14.44 -27.16 2.99
C VAL A 63 -15.50 -26.07 3.16
N LYS A 64 -16.65 -26.48 3.71
CA LYS A 64 -17.70 -25.61 4.28
C LYS A 64 -17.54 -25.48 5.80
N THR A 65 -18.09 -24.39 6.31
CA THR A 65 -17.86 -23.67 7.56
C THR A 65 -18.63 -24.17 8.81
N ALA A 66 -17.99 -24.02 9.99
CA ALA A 66 -18.50 -23.64 11.34
C ALA A 66 -19.37 -24.64 12.20
N PRO A 67 -19.55 -24.48 13.56
CA PRO A 67 -18.76 -23.86 14.66
C PRO A 67 -18.73 -24.76 15.97
N PRO A 68 -18.76 -24.28 17.25
CA PRO A 68 -17.61 -24.30 18.17
C PRO A 68 -17.84 -25.02 19.53
N VAL A 69 -16.86 -25.78 20.08
CA VAL A 69 -16.96 -26.28 21.48
C VAL A 69 -15.61 -26.45 22.21
N ARG A 70 -15.56 -25.79 23.39
CA ARG A 70 -14.86 -26.04 24.69
C ARG A 70 -13.40 -26.52 24.80
N LYS A 71 -12.70 -25.68 25.57
CA LYS A 71 -11.58 -25.90 26.50
C LYS A 71 -11.44 -27.31 27.12
N SER A 72 -10.23 -27.87 27.00
CA SER A 72 -9.67 -28.85 27.93
C SER A 72 -8.14 -28.72 28.03
N ARG A 73 -7.72 -28.18 29.18
CA ARG A 73 -6.59 -28.54 30.04
C ARG A 73 -5.62 -29.61 29.47
N VAL A 74 -4.38 -29.21 29.15
CA VAL A 74 -3.25 -30.14 28.93
C VAL A 74 -2.19 -29.94 30.01
N SER A 75 -1.77 -31.08 30.52
CA SER A 75 -0.93 -31.38 31.67
C SER A 75 0.57 -31.18 31.41
N ARG A 76 1.27 -30.77 32.47
CA ARG A 76 2.73 -30.80 32.62
C ARG A 76 3.30 -32.18 32.31
N PHE A 77 4.31 -32.23 31.45
CA PHE A 77 5.28 -33.32 31.39
C PHE A 77 6.54 -32.89 32.14
N SER A 78 6.80 -33.49 33.30
CA SER A 78 8.11 -33.44 33.96
C SER A 78 8.89 -34.69 33.58
N ASN A 79 10.04 -34.53 32.93
CA ASN A 79 10.98 -35.63 32.75
C ASN A 79 11.89 -35.70 33.98
N SER A 80 11.68 -36.76 34.75
CA SER A 80 12.51 -37.24 35.85
C SER A 80 13.78 -37.90 35.30
N VAL A 81 14.94 -37.32 35.59
CA VAL A 81 16.25 -37.93 35.36
C VAL A 81 16.54 -38.90 36.52
N ALA A 82 16.97 -40.11 36.18
CA ALA A 82 17.29 -41.20 37.10
C ALA A 82 18.51 -40.87 37.97
N VAL A 83 18.33 -41.03 39.29
CA VAL A 83 19.38 -40.91 40.32
C VAL A 83 19.96 -42.31 40.57
N VAL A 84 21.28 -42.43 40.45
CA VAL A 84 22.09 -43.62 40.82
C VAL A 84 22.31 -43.62 42.34
N PRO A 85 22.24 -44.78 43.04
CA PRO A 85 22.35 -44.81 44.49
C PRO A 85 23.82 -44.70 44.93
N MET A 86 24.11 -43.78 45.86
CA MET A 86 25.38 -43.72 46.60
C MET A 86 25.31 -44.63 47.83
N GLU A 87 26.33 -45.48 47.97
CA GLU A 87 26.58 -46.32 49.13
C GLU A 87 26.90 -45.50 50.40
N ASP A 88 26.36 -45.98 51.51
CA ASP A 88 26.61 -45.53 52.87
C ASP A 88 28.05 -45.85 53.30
N GLY A 89 28.85 -44.80 53.51
CA GLY A 89 30.18 -44.86 54.11
C GLY A 89 30.18 -44.27 55.52
N ALA A 90 30.56 -45.10 56.48
CA ALA A 90 30.51 -44.88 57.92
C ALA A 90 31.18 -43.58 58.41
N ALA A 91 30.60 -43.04 59.48
CA ALA A 91 31.09 -41.91 60.24
C ALA A 91 32.35 -42.28 61.05
N GLU A 92 33.47 -41.62 60.74
CA GLU A 92 34.66 -41.59 61.58
C GLU A 92 34.93 -40.14 62.01
N ALA A 93 34.89 -39.93 63.32
CA ALA A 93 35.03 -38.63 63.95
C ALA A 93 36.51 -38.26 64.08
N ASP A 94 36.97 -37.31 63.27
CA ASP A 94 38.34 -36.78 63.33
C ASP A 94 38.38 -35.27 63.55
N ALA A 95 39.34 -34.89 64.39
CA ALA A 95 39.62 -33.60 65.00
C ALA A 95 39.82 -32.42 64.01
N PRO A 96 39.75 -31.15 64.46
CA PRO A 96 39.88 -29.98 63.60
C PRO A 96 41.35 -29.76 63.18
N HIS A 97 41.78 -30.44 62.12
CA HIS A 97 42.97 -30.08 61.37
C HIS A 97 42.58 -29.06 60.29
N GLY A 98 43.01 -27.81 60.50
CA GLY A 98 42.88 -26.74 59.51
C GLY A 98 43.56 -27.16 58.20
N ARG A 99 42.75 -27.51 57.20
CA ARG A 99 43.26 -27.83 55.86
C ARG A 99 44.08 -26.63 55.36
N PRO A 100 45.35 -26.81 54.98
CA PRO A 100 46.11 -25.75 54.33
C PRO A 100 45.36 -25.34 53.06
N GLN A 101 45.03 -24.05 52.94
CA GLN A 101 44.46 -23.50 51.72
C GLN A 101 45.39 -23.86 50.56
N ARG A 102 44.91 -24.70 49.65
CA ARG A 102 45.64 -25.14 48.46
C ARG A 102 45.63 -23.99 47.45
N TRP A 103 46.65 -23.14 47.51
CA TRP A 103 46.89 -22.10 46.51
C TRP A 103 47.23 -22.79 45.18
N VAL A 104 46.36 -22.66 44.19
CA VAL A 104 46.65 -23.11 42.83
C VAL A 104 47.44 -21.98 42.16
N PRO A 105 48.73 -22.19 41.78
CA PRO A 105 49.48 -21.18 41.05
C PRO A 105 48.79 -20.96 39.70
N LEU A 106 48.30 -19.75 39.47
CA LEU A 106 47.63 -19.38 38.23
C LEU A 106 48.62 -18.99 37.14
N GLU A 107 48.11 -19.06 35.91
CA GLU A 107 48.80 -18.62 34.70
C GLU A 107 49.25 -17.16 34.84
N PRO A 108 50.51 -16.84 34.51
CA PRO A 108 51.05 -15.50 34.73
C PRO A 108 50.35 -14.47 33.82
N VAL A 109 49.98 -13.31 34.36
CA VAL A 109 49.30 -12.27 33.58
C VAL A 109 50.33 -11.46 32.81
N ALA A 110 50.38 -11.67 31.49
CA ALA A 110 51.24 -10.90 30.61
C ALA A 110 50.71 -9.46 30.44
N PHE A 111 51.62 -8.49 30.39
CA PHE A 111 51.25 -7.12 30.03
C PHE A 111 50.84 -7.08 28.56
N LEU A 112 49.65 -6.56 28.28
CA LEU A 112 49.21 -6.39 26.88
C LEU A 112 50.05 -5.34 26.16
N GLU A 113 50.20 -5.54 24.85
CA GLU A 113 50.81 -4.63 23.90
C GLU A 113 49.89 -3.41 23.70
N SER A 114 49.98 -2.43 24.61
CA SER A 114 49.10 -1.26 24.62
C SER A 114 49.88 0.00 25.00
N THR A 115 49.53 1.13 24.38
CA THR A 115 50.08 2.47 24.68
C THR A 115 49.95 2.82 26.17
N TRP A 116 48.92 2.30 26.84
CA TRP A 116 48.63 2.56 28.24
C TRP A 116 49.63 1.89 29.21
N ASN A 117 50.44 0.94 28.74
CA ASN A 117 51.53 0.35 29.52
C ASN A 117 52.85 1.14 29.41
N LEU A 118 52.89 2.23 28.63
CA LEU A 118 54.11 3.03 28.42
C LEU A 118 54.79 3.49 29.71
N VAL A 119 54.01 3.92 30.71
CA VAL A 119 54.55 4.39 32.01
C VAL A 119 55.36 3.35 32.75
N LEU A 120 55.12 2.05 32.50
CA LEU A 120 55.91 0.98 33.12
C LEU A 120 57.36 0.95 32.62
N VAL A 121 57.57 1.27 31.34
CA VAL A 121 58.87 1.18 30.66
C VAL A 121 59.56 2.54 30.53
N LEU A 122 58.81 3.64 30.69
CA LEU A 122 59.31 5.01 30.59
C LEU A 122 60.47 5.28 31.56
N GLY A 123 61.61 5.70 31.03
CA GLY A 123 62.85 5.97 31.80
C GLY A 123 63.69 4.73 32.13
N TYR A 124 63.27 3.53 31.71
CA TYR A 124 64.08 2.31 31.78
C TYR A 124 64.64 1.90 30.42
N THR A 125 63.99 2.29 29.33
CA THR A 125 64.50 2.03 27.97
C THR A 125 65.74 2.88 27.66
N GLU A 126 66.76 2.28 27.04
CA GLU A 126 67.87 2.99 26.36
C GLU A 126 67.43 3.69 25.05
N SER A 127 66.14 3.97 24.92
CA SER A 127 65.56 4.65 23.78
C SER A 127 65.94 6.13 23.78
N GLY A 128 66.12 6.70 22.59
CA GLY A 128 66.41 8.13 22.46
C GLY A 128 65.23 8.98 22.94
N TRP A 129 65.50 10.24 23.30
CA TRP A 129 64.46 11.19 23.74
C TRP A 129 63.34 11.36 22.71
N LEU A 130 63.65 11.22 21.41
CA LEU A 130 62.69 11.32 20.32
C LEU A 130 61.72 10.11 20.28
N ASP A 131 62.20 8.89 20.53
CA ASP A 131 61.32 7.70 20.64
C ASP A 131 60.34 7.86 21.81
N VAL A 132 60.83 8.41 22.93
CA VAL A 132 60.01 8.69 24.11
C VAL A 132 58.96 9.77 23.81
N LEU A 133 59.34 10.84 23.12
CA LEU A 133 58.41 11.89 22.69
C LEU A 133 57.31 11.32 21.78
N ILE A 134 57.69 10.50 20.80
CA ILE A 134 56.74 9.83 19.90
C ILE A 134 55.80 8.92 20.69
N ALA A 135 56.32 8.12 21.63
CA ALA A 135 55.49 7.24 22.45
C ALA A 135 54.47 8.02 23.31
N CYS A 136 54.88 9.13 23.91
CA CYS A 136 53.98 10.01 24.65
C CYS A 136 52.92 10.65 23.72
N LEU A 137 53.32 11.10 22.54
CA LEU A 137 52.38 11.62 21.53
C LEU A 137 51.37 10.54 21.10
N MET A 138 51.81 9.29 20.89
CA MET A 138 50.93 8.18 20.53
C MET A 138 49.93 7.84 21.62
N LEU A 139 50.31 7.92 22.89
CA LEU A 139 49.37 7.80 24.00
C LEU A 139 48.30 8.91 23.96
N LEU A 140 48.70 10.16 23.72
CA LEU A 140 47.76 11.29 23.62
C LEU A 140 46.82 11.15 22.41
N VAL A 141 47.34 10.74 21.25
CA VAL A 141 46.55 10.48 20.05
C VAL A 141 45.56 9.34 20.27
N SER A 142 46.01 8.23 20.87
CA SER A 142 45.18 7.08 21.20
C SER A 142 44.02 7.45 22.14
N ALA A 143 44.31 8.17 23.23
CA ALA A 143 43.27 8.67 24.12
C ALA A 143 42.36 9.69 23.43
N GLY A 144 42.94 10.60 22.64
CA GLY A 144 42.22 11.61 21.88
C GLY A 144 41.24 11.00 20.87
N LEU A 145 41.61 9.93 20.18
CA LEU A 145 40.73 9.22 19.25
C LEU A 145 39.53 8.62 19.98
N GLN A 146 39.74 7.87 21.06
CA GLN A 146 38.65 7.27 21.83
C GLN A 146 37.70 8.33 22.44
N ILE A 147 38.26 9.44 22.95
CA ILE A 147 37.46 10.58 23.44
C ILE A 147 36.67 11.21 22.29
N THR A 148 37.29 11.43 21.13
CA THR A 148 36.64 12.03 19.96
C THR A 148 35.50 11.13 19.47
N PHE A 149 35.71 9.82 19.39
CA PHE A 149 34.64 8.87 19.07
C PHE A 149 33.49 8.93 20.08
N SER A 150 33.79 9.00 21.38
CA SER A 150 32.75 9.15 22.42
C SER A 150 31.92 10.42 22.21
N ILE A 151 32.57 11.53 21.85
CA ILE A 151 31.90 12.81 21.57
C ILE A 151 31.05 12.72 20.30
N ILE A 152 31.58 12.12 19.24
CA ILE A 152 30.85 11.95 17.97
C ILE A 152 29.60 11.08 18.18
N LEU A 153 29.74 9.95 18.88
CA LEU A 153 28.62 9.05 19.18
C LEU A 153 27.52 9.70 20.04
N LEU A 154 27.89 10.65 20.90
CA LEU A 154 26.94 11.41 21.74
C LEU A 154 26.46 12.70 21.07
N SER A 155 26.94 13.03 19.87
CA SER A 155 26.52 14.23 19.16
C SER A 155 25.08 14.07 18.65
N LYS A 156 24.33 15.18 18.65
CA LYS A 156 22.96 15.20 18.13
C LYS A 156 22.89 14.81 16.66
N ASP A 157 23.89 15.21 15.88
CA ASP A 157 23.95 14.90 14.44
C ASP A 157 24.04 13.40 14.17
N PHE A 158 24.65 12.64 15.09
CA PHE A 158 24.82 11.20 14.95
C PHE A 158 23.70 10.39 15.63
N LEU A 159 23.19 10.86 16.77
CA LEU A 159 22.05 10.25 17.45
C LEU A 159 20.70 10.53 16.77
N GLY A 160 20.64 11.58 15.94
CA GLY A 160 19.42 12.06 15.30
C GLY A 160 18.50 12.79 16.26
N ASP A 161 17.39 13.29 15.71
CA ASP A 161 16.29 13.81 16.50
C ASP A 161 15.55 12.68 17.22
N PRO A 162 14.97 12.94 18.41
CA PRO A 162 14.18 11.94 19.12
C PRO A 162 13.04 11.46 18.22
N PHE A 163 12.81 10.14 18.20
CA PHE A 163 11.83 9.52 17.31
C PHE A 163 10.41 10.10 17.47
N THR A 164 10.08 10.68 18.63
CA THR A 164 8.83 11.38 18.88
C THR A 164 8.58 12.55 17.93
N SER A 165 9.61 13.20 17.38
CA SER A 165 9.44 14.28 16.39
C SER A 165 8.82 13.77 15.07
N GLN A 166 8.97 12.47 14.78
CA GLN A 166 8.36 11.83 13.63
C GLN A 166 6.83 11.74 13.74
N ILE A 167 6.27 11.84 14.95
CA ILE A 167 4.82 11.85 15.16
C ILE A 167 4.21 13.13 14.59
N ASP A 168 4.85 14.29 14.81
CA ASP A 168 4.40 15.56 14.24
C ASP A 168 4.55 15.60 12.72
N ALA A 169 5.65 15.05 12.20
CA ALA A 169 5.85 14.87 10.77
C ALA A 169 4.76 13.97 10.16
N ALA A 170 4.45 12.84 10.81
CA ALA A 170 3.39 11.92 10.40
C ALA A 170 2.02 12.61 10.39
N ASN A 171 1.66 13.31 11.47
CA ASN A 171 0.40 14.04 11.57
C ASN A 171 0.29 15.19 10.55
N SER A 172 1.41 15.85 10.23
CA SER A 172 1.43 16.88 9.19
C SER A 172 1.25 16.27 7.80
N TRP A 173 1.96 15.20 7.49
CA TRP A 173 1.82 14.46 6.23
C TRP A 173 0.40 13.91 6.05
N ARG A 174 -0.15 13.28 7.10
CA ARG A 174 -1.51 12.71 7.13
C ARG A 174 -2.58 13.76 6.82
N ARG A 175 -2.42 14.99 7.31
CA ARG A 175 -3.40 16.07 7.09
C ARG A 175 -3.22 16.82 5.77
N LYS A 176 -2.00 16.91 5.25
CA LYS A 176 -1.68 17.79 4.11
C LYS A 176 -1.50 17.08 2.78
N VAL A 177 -1.10 15.81 2.78
CA VAL A 177 -0.65 15.11 1.58
C VAL A 177 -1.36 13.77 1.41
N ALA A 178 -1.43 12.98 2.48
CA ALA A 178 -1.96 11.61 2.49
C ALA A 178 -3.37 11.44 1.88
N HIS A 179 -4.22 12.46 2.03
CA HIS A 179 -5.60 12.46 1.54
C HIS A 179 -5.83 13.46 0.40
N ASP A 180 -4.80 14.06 -0.19
CA ASP A 180 -4.99 14.95 -1.34
C ASP A 180 -5.44 14.12 -2.56
N TYR A 181 -6.55 14.50 -3.19
CA TYR A 181 -7.08 13.83 -4.38
C TYR A 181 -6.06 13.76 -5.53
N LYS A 182 -5.10 14.70 -5.57
CA LYS A 182 -4.01 14.71 -6.58
C LYS A 182 -3.09 13.50 -6.52
N HIS A 183 -3.08 12.79 -5.39
CA HIS A 183 -2.25 11.60 -5.18
C HIS A 183 -3.07 10.30 -5.17
N MET A 184 -4.34 10.37 -5.56
CA MET A 184 -5.15 9.18 -5.83
C MET A 184 -4.64 8.48 -7.09
N ASP A 185 -4.59 7.15 -7.06
CA ASP A 185 -4.15 6.37 -8.22
C ASP A 185 -5.29 5.97 -9.15
N LEU A 186 -4.95 5.19 -10.17
CA LEU A 186 -5.88 4.74 -11.20
C LEU A 186 -6.93 3.78 -10.65
N ALA A 187 -6.56 2.95 -9.67
CA ALA A 187 -7.46 2.10 -8.88
C ALA A 187 -8.40 2.87 -7.93
N GLN A 188 -8.34 4.20 -7.93
CA GLN A 188 -9.08 5.07 -7.02
C GLN A 188 -8.79 4.74 -5.56
N THR A 189 -7.55 4.39 -5.20
CA THR A 189 -7.10 4.21 -3.82
C THR A 189 -6.38 5.46 -3.31
N SER A 190 -6.50 5.73 -2.00
CA SER A 190 -5.82 6.87 -1.39
C SER A 190 -4.32 6.59 -1.21
N LEU A 191 -3.49 7.64 -1.30
CA LEU A 191 -2.04 7.53 -1.10
C LEU A 191 -1.69 6.88 0.25
N VAL A 192 -2.44 7.22 1.29
CA VAL A 192 -2.22 6.65 2.62
C VAL A 192 -2.59 5.18 2.75
N SER A 193 -3.68 4.74 2.11
CA SER A 193 -4.02 3.32 2.08
C SER A 193 -2.87 2.54 1.41
N ARG A 194 -2.29 3.08 0.34
CA ARG A 194 -1.10 2.50 -0.32
C ARG A 194 0.17 2.51 0.54
N VAL A 195 0.50 3.62 1.21
CA VAL A 195 1.67 3.71 2.12
C VAL A 195 1.56 2.70 3.26
N CYS A 196 0.39 2.61 3.89
CA CYS A 196 0.16 1.75 5.05
C CYS A 196 0.12 0.26 4.70
N ASN A 197 -0.28 -0.08 3.47
CA ASN A 197 -0.23 -1.43 2.94
C ASN A 197 1.08 -1.77 2.21
N GLN A 198 2.08 -0.87 2.24
CA GLN A 198 3.40 -1.07 1.62
C GLN A 198 3.30 -1.42 0.13
N ALA A 199 2.42 -0.73 -0.60
CA ALA A 199 2.23 -0.99 -2.02
C ALA A 199 3.54 -0.79 -2.80
N ASP A 200 3.78 -1.63 -3.80
CA ASP A 200 4.90 -1.43 -4.71
C ASP A 200 4.55 -0.32 -5.73
N GLY A 201 5.54 0.47 -6.14
CA GLY A 201 5.34 1.52 -7.16
C GLY A 201 4.77 2.84 -6.65
N LEU A 202 5.02 3.21 -5.38
CA LEU A 202 4.75 4.58 -4.92
C LEU A 202 5.70 5.57 -5.63
N ILE A 203 5.10 6.57 -6.30
CA ILE A 203 5.86 7.68 -6.91
C ILE A 203 6.20 8.74 -5.84
N VAL A 204 5.32 8.90 -4.85
CA VAL A 204 5.42 9.89 -3.77
C VAL A 204 5.32 9.18 -2.43
N SER A 205 5.97 9.73 -1.40
CA SER A 205 5.97 9.21 -0.02
C SER A 205 6.69 7.87 0.19
N ASN A 206 7.76 7.61 -0.59
CA ASN A 206 8.61 6.44 -0.44
C ASN A 206 9.31 6.37 0.92
N ASP A 207 9.72 7.51 1.48
CA ASP A 207 10.34 7.56 2.80
C ASP A 207 9.36 7.15 3.90
N GLN A 208 8.09 7.58 3.81
CA GLN A 208 7.05 7.19 4.75
C GLN A 208 6.74 5.70 4.64
N ALA A 209 6.61 5.16 3.42
CA ALA A 209 6.41 3.73 3.20
C ALA A 209 7.60 2.89 3.73
N SER A 210 8.83 3.33 3.48
CA SER A 210 10.04 2.68 4.01
C SER A 210 10.08 2.71 5.54
N LEU A 211 9.76 3.85 6.16
CA LEU A 211 9.70 3.99 7.61
C LEU A 211 8.65 3.05 8.23
N ILE A 212 7.45 2.98 7.66
CA ILE A 212 6.41 2.02 8.08
C ILE A 212 6.86 0.57 7.86
N GLY A 213 7.56 0.30 6.76
CA GLY A 213 8.31 -0.93 6.49
C GLY A 213 9.23 -1.35 7.64
N GLN A 214 10.11 -0.43 8.05
CA GLN A 214 11.07 -0.64 9.12
C GLN A 214 10.37 -0.84 10.47
N ILE A 215 9.34 -0.04 10.79
CA ILE A 215 8.56 -0.18 12.02
C ILE A 215 7.88 -1.54 12.09
N ASN A 216 7.21 -1.97 11.01
CA ASN A 216 6.54 -3.26 10.94
C ASN A 216 7.53 -4.41 11.14
N SER A 217 8.68 -4.35 10.47
CA SER A 217 9.74 -5.36 10.59
C SER A 217 10.37 -5.37 11.99
N PHE A 218 10.62 -4.21 12.58
CA PHE A 218 11.24 -4.06 13.90
C PHE A 218 10.33 -4.58 15.02
N LEU A 219 9.04 -4.24 14.97
CA LEU A 219 8.06 -4.66 15.97
C LEU A 219 7.45 -6.05 15.70
N GLY A 220 7.63 -6.59 14.49
CA GLY A 220 7.02 -7.86 14.08
C GLY A 220 5.51 -7.74 13.84
N LEU A 221 5.07 -6.62 13.24
CA LEU A 221 3.67 -6.33 12.92
C LEU A 221 3.35 -6.73 11.48
N ALA A 222 2.13 -7.25 11.25
CA ALA A 222 1.54 -7.25 9.92
C ALA A 222 1.18 -5.81 9.49
N THR A 223 0.93 -5.58 8.21
CA THR A 223 0.59 -4.25 7.67
C THR A 223 -0.60 -3.63 8.39
N ALA A 224 -1.69 -4.39 8.56
CA ALA A 224 -2.93 -3.94 9.19
C ALA A 224 -2.90 -3.91 10.74
N ASP A 225 -1.96 -4.60 11.38
CA ASP A 225 -1.96 -4.77 12.84
C ASP A 225 -1.23 -3.62 13.56
N PHE A 226 -1.79 -3.17 14.68
CA PHE A 226 -1.16 -2.15 15.55
C PHE A 226 -0.55 -2.75 16.82
N GLU A 227 -0.80 -4.02 17.09
CA GLU A 227 -0.29 -4.74 18.26
C GLU A 227 0.48 -5.99 17.81
N PRO A 228 1.66 -6.25 18.39
CA PRO A 228 2.42 -7.44 18.05
C PRO A 228 1.75 -8.68 18.64
N ALA A 229 1.56 -9.71 17.82
CA ALA A 229 0.97 -10.98 18.25
C ALA A 229 1.94 -11.84 19.11
N GLY A 230 3.22 -11.46 19.19
CA GLY A 230 4.24 -12.25 19.88
C GLY A 230 5.56 -11.53 20.08
N LEU A 231 6.64 -12.19 19.67
CA LEU A 231 8.00 -11.68 19.84
C LEU A 231 8.25 -10.47 18.94
N ARG A 232 8.84 -9.41 19.51
CA ARG A 232 9.29 -8.21 18.80
C ARG A 232 10.75 -8.42 18.36
N PRO A 233 11.03 -8.85 17.11
CA PRO A 233 12.35 -9.34 16.71
C PRO A 233 13.42 -8.24 16.75
N GLY A 234 13.08 -7.00 16.37
CA GLY A 234 14.01 -5.87 16.40
C GLY A 234 14.47 -5.52 17.82
N ILE A 235 13.55 -5.52 18.79
CA ILE A 235 13.88 -5.30 20.21
C ILE A 235 14.82 -6.41 20.72
N LEU A 236 14.53 -7.67 20.42
CA LEU A 236 15.40 -8.79 20.84
C LEU A 236 16.80 -8.66 20.23
N LEU A 237 16.88 -8.37 18.93
CA LEU A 237 18.17 -8.18 18.25
C LEU A 237 18.93 -6.99 18.83
N CYS A 238 18.26 -5.86 19.09
CA CYS A 238 18.83 -4.70 19.75
C CYS A 238 19.48 -5.08 21.09
N MET A 239 18.76 -5.84 21.91
CA MET A 239 19.26 -6.31 23.19
C MET A 239 20.43 -7.29 23.06
N LEU A 240 20.42 -8.18 22.06
CA LEU A 240 21.56 -9.07 21.80
C LEU A 240 22.82 -8.30 21.38
N CYS A 241 22.67 -7.26 20.56
CA CYS A 241 23.77 -6.39 20.17
C CYS A 241 24.29 -5.53 21.34
N ILE A 242 23.40 -5.01 22.19
CA ILE A 242 23.78 -4.33 23.43
C ILE A 242 24.50 -5.29 24.38
N LEU A 243 24.04 -6.55 24.50
CA LEU A 243 24.72 -7.58 25.29
C LEU A 243 26.12 -7.84 24.76
N LEU A 244 26.26 -8.04 23.45
CA LEU A 244 27.55 -8.24 22.80
C LEU A 244 28.49 -7.06 23.07
N TRP A 245 27.99 -5.83 22.93
CA TRP A 245 28.74 -4.62 23.25
C TRP A 245 29.18 -4.56 24.71
N CYS A 246 28.26 -4.87 25.64
CA CYS A 246 28.58 -4.94 27.07
C CYS A 246 29.64 -6.00 27.36
N LEU A 247 29.61 -7.16 26.67
CA LEU A 247 30.62 -8.21 26.83
C LEU A 247 32.01 -7.75 26.36
N TYR A 248 32.11 -7.03 25.23
CA TYR A 248 33.37 -6.43 24.78
C TYR A 248 33.95 -5.49 25.84
N LEU A 249 33.11 -4.62 26.41
CA LEU A 249 33.56 -3.65 27.41
C LEU A 249 33.84 -4.31 28.77
N CYS A 250 33.08 -5.32 29.17
CA CYS A 250 33.35 -6.08 30.39
C CYS A 250 34.71 -6.79 30.31
N ASN A 251 35.08 -7.32 29.14
CA ASN A 251 36.42 -7.85 28.92
C ASN A 251 37.47 -6.75 29.14
N GLU A 252 37.28 -5.57 28.55
CA GLU A 252 38.18 -4.43 28.70
C GLU A 252 38.34 -3.98 30.18
N PHE A 253 37.24 -3.81 30.91
CA PHE A 253 37.27 -3.48 32.34
C PHE A 253 38.00 -4.55 33.16
N ARG A 254 37.74 -5.83 32.89
CA ARG A 254 38.42 -6.94 33.55
C ARG A 254 39.93 -6.85 33.31
N MET A 255 40.37 -6.59 32.08
CA MET A 255 41.79 -6.41 31.77
C MET A 255 42.41 -5.23 32.53
N ILE A 256 41.69 -4.11 32.64
CA ILE A 256 42.13 -2.96 33.44
C ILE A 256 42.27 -3.33 34.93
N PHE A 257 41.25 -3.95 35.53
CA PHE A 257 41.27 -4.28 36.96
C PHE A 257 42.30 -5.34 37.32
N VAL A 258 42.44 -6.38 36.50
CA VAL A 258 43.46 -7.42 36.70
C VAL A 258 44.86 -6.82 36.58
N SER A 259 45.09 -5.90 35.63
CA SER A 259 46.38 -5.22 35.50
C SER A 259 46.70 -4.30 36.69
N LEU A 260 45.70 -3.57 37.20
CA LEU A 260 45.83 -2.75 38.40
C LEU A 260 46.13 -3.61 39.63
N GLU A 261 45.44 -4.74 39.78
CA GLU A 261 45.69 -5.69 40.84
C GLU A 261 47.11 -6.25 40.78
N ALA A 262 47.56 -6.70 39.60
CA ALA A 262 48.90 -7.23 39.39
C ALA A 262 49.97 -6.24 39.84
N VAL A 263 49.84 -4.98 39.42
CA VAL A 263 50.78 -3.91 39.76
C VAL A 263 50.68 -3.51 41.23
N SER A 264 49.51 -3.66 41.85
CA SER A 264 49.32 -3.38 43.29
C SER A 264 50.04 -4.36 44.22
N GLN A 265 50.33 -5.58 43.75
CA GLN A 265 51.08 -6.59 44.49
C GLN A 265 52.60 -6.38 44.45
N VAL A 266 53.10 -5.50 43.58
CA VAL A 266 54.54 -5.20 43.49
C VAL A 266 54.96 -4.29 44.66
N PRO A 267 56.03 -4.63 45.41
CA PRO A 267 56.53 -3.79 46.50
C PRO A 267 56.87 -2.37 46.04
N ARG A 268 56.53 -1.37 46.85
CA ARG A 268 56.72 0.06 46.52
C ARG A 268 57.99 0.61 47.18
N GLY A 269 58.71 1.47 46.47
CA GLY A 269 59.92 2.12 46.97
C GLY A 269 60.18 3.49 46.35
N TRP A 270 61.32 4.10 46.64
CA TRP A 270 61.70 5.41 46.10
C TRP A 270 62.29 5.33 44.68
N ARG A 271 62.94 4.23 44.33
CA ARG A 271 63.51 3.96 43.00
C ARG A 271 63.01 2.62 42.48
N THR A 272 62.68 2.57 41.20
CA THR A 272 62.27 1.33 40.54
C THR A 272 63.50 0.46 40.29
N LYS A 273 63.42 -0.83 40.66
CA LYS A 273 64.44 -1.85 40.37
C LYS A 273 63.81 -2.94 39.51
N VAL A 274 64.34 -3.12 38.31
CA VAL A 274 63.95 -4.15 37.34
C VAL A 274 65.14 -5.07 37.12
N ILE A 275 64.96 -6.38 37.23
CA ILE A 275 65.99 -7.39 36.94
C ILE A 275 65.37 -8.41 35.99
N ASP A 276 66.00 -8.64 34.83
CA ASP A 276 65.56 -9.60 33.81
C ASP A 276 64.08 -9.45 33.39
N GLY A 277 63.61 -8.20 33.24
CA GLY A 277 62.22 -7.90 32.86
C GLY A 277 61.21 -8.00 34.01
N ARG A 278 61.64 -8.37 35.21
CA ARG A 278 60.80 -8.48 36.42
C ARG A 278 60.93 -7.25 37.31
N PHE A 279 59.80 -6.69 37.74
CA PHE A 279 59.76 -5.63 38.74
C PHE A 279 59.95 -6.21 40.15
N ILE A 280 61.05 -5.85 40.83
CA ILE A 280 61.29 -6.21 42.23
C ILE A 280 60.71 -5.14 43.17
N VAL A 281 60.95 -3.87 42.84
CA VAL A 281 60.43 -2.71 43.57
C VAL A 281 60.00 -1.66 42.55
N MET A 282 58.81 -1.09 42.69
CA MET A 282 58.28 -0.03 41.83
C MET A 282 58.24 1.31 42.54
N SER A 283 58.62 2.41 41.87
CA SER A 283 58.55 3.74 42.49
C SER A 283 57.11 4.20 42.74
N TYR A 284 56.87 4.94 43.83
CA TYR A 284 55.55 5.52 44.13
C TYR A 284 55.02 6.40 43.00
N VAL A 285 55.89 7.19 42.36
CA VAL A 285 55.51 8.06 41.24
C VAL A 285 55.04 7.22 40.04
N ARG A 286 55.78 6.18 39.66
CA ARG A 286 55.40 5.32 38.53
C ARG A 286 54.13 4.54 38.82
N PHE A 287 53.97 4.03 40.04
CA PHE A 287 52.74 3.36 40.47
C PHE A 287 51.53 4.30 40.37
N THR A 288 51.65 5.52 40.90
CA THR A 288 50.57 6.52 40.87
C THR A 288 50.21 6.92 39.45
N MET A 289 51.22 7.19 38.59
CA MET A 289 50.99 7.50 37.18
C MET A 289 50.32 6.34 36.43
N TYR A 290 50.74 5.10 36.69
CA TYR A 290 50.11 3.91 36.11
C TYR A 290 48.63 3.79 36.54
N CYS A 291 48.34 3.96 37.83
CA CYS A 291 46.98 3.95 38.34
C CYS A 291 46.13 5.07 37.73
N LEU A 292 46.66 6.30 37.62
CA LEU A 292 45.97 7.43 37.01
C LEU A 292 45.64 7.16 35.54
N MET A 293 46.59 6.61 34.77
CA MET A 293 46.37 6.25 33.36
C MET A 293 45.33 5.14 33.21
N ARG A 294 45.37 4.12 34.06
CA ARG A 294 44.37 3.04 34.03
C ARG A 294 42.98 3.52 34.43
N PHE A 295 42.89 4.45 35.39
CA PHE A 295 41.65 5.12 35.73
C PHE A 295 41.11 5.96 34.57
N ALA A 296 41.97 6.74 33.91
CA ALA A 296 41.58 7.51 32.72
C ALA A 296 41.06 6.59 31.60
N ARG A 297 41.74 5.47 31.32
CA ARG A 297 41.27 4.45 30.36
C ARG A 297 39.92 3.87 30.76
N ALA A 298 39.71 3.56 32.03
CA ALA A 298 38.42 3.05 32.54
C ALA A 298 37.29 4.09 32.38
N VAL A 299 37.58 5.37 32.61
CA VAL A 299 36.60 6.46 32.39
C VAL A 299 36.24 6.57 30.91
N ILE A 300 37.23 6.56 30.02
CA ILE A 300 37.00 6.61 28.56
C ILE A 300 36.18 5.39 28.10
N ALA A 301 36.53 4.18 28.56
CA ALA A 301 35.79 2.96 28.28
C ALA A 301 34.35 3.04 28.81
N GLY A 302 34.13 3.63 29.98
CA GLY A 302 32.78 3.86 30.53
C GLY A 302 31.95 4.86 29.71
N LEU A 303 32.57 5.93 29.23
CA LEU A 303 31.91 6.88 28.32
C LEU A 303 31.56 6.23 26.98
N LEU A 304 32.46 5.42 26.42
CA LEU A 304 32.20 4.63 25.20
C LEU A 304 31.10 3.59 25.42
N LEU A 305 31.07 2.91 26.56
CA LEU A 305 30.00 1.97 26.90
C LEU A 305 28.65 2.68 26.86
N TYR A 306 28.51 3.80 27.57
CA TYR A 306 27.29 4.59 27.61
C TYR A 306 26.91 5.10 26.21
N ALA A 307 27.85 5.71 25.49
CA ALA A 307 27.61 6.22 24.14
C ALA A 307 27.19 5.12 23.15
N GLY A 308 27.84 3.96 23.19
CA GLY A 308 27.49 2.82 22.34
C GLY A 308 26.12 2.22 22.68
N ILE A 309 25.73 2.14 23.96
CA ILE A 309 24.39 1.71 24.36
C ILE A 309 23.32 2.66 23.82
N VAL A 310 23.50 3.97 24.01
CA VAL A 310 22.56 4.99 23.52
C VAL A 310 22.46 4.97 21.99
N TRP A 311 23.59 4.84 21.30
CA TRP A 311 23.62 4.77 19.84
C TRP A 311 22.93 3.52 19.28
N LEU A 312 23.21 2.33 19.84
CA LEU A 312 22.55 1.09 19.45
C LEU A 312 21.05 1.11 19.75
N ALA A 313 20.66 1.68 20.89
CA ALA A 313 19.26 1.77 21.28
C ALA A 313 18.45 2.74 20.39
N ASN A 314 19.09 3.75 19.78
CA ASN A 314 18.45 4.68 18.85
C ASN A 314 18.43 4.19 17.39
N THR A 315 19.06 3.06 17.08
CA THR A 315 19.10 2.54 15.72
C THR A 315 17.79 1.83 15.37
N THR A 316 17.05 2.32 14.38
CA THR A 316 15.71 1.79 14.01
C THR A 316 15.76 0.67 12.97
N SER A 317 16.81 0.63 12.15
CA SER A 317 17.01 -0.36 11.11
C SER A 317 17.74 -1.60 11.65
N ILE A 318 17.17 -2.78 11.41
CA ILE A 318 17.71 -4.08 11.86
C ILE A 318 19.12 -4.32 11.27
N THR A 319 19.32 -4.01 9.99
CA THR A 319 20.61 -4.21 9.30
C THR A 319 21.68 -3.31 9.89
N ASP A 320 21.32 -2.06 10.14
CA ASP A 320 22.25 -1.05 10.65
C ASP A 320 22.62 -1.35 12.09
N LEU A 321 21.70 -1.94 12.86
CA LEU A 321 21.95 -2.31 14.25
C LEU A 321 23.08 -3.34 14.38
N MET A 322 23.10 -4.36 13.52
CA MET A 322 24.20 -5.34 13.49
C MET A 322 25.52 -4.71 13.05
N LEU A 323 25.48 -3.89 12.00
CA LEU A 323 26.67 -3.19 11.49
C LEU A 323 27.26 -2.24 12.55
N ASN A 324 26.42 -1.49 13.23
CA ASN A 324 26.81 -0.54 14.29
C ASN A 324 27.43 -1.29 15.48
N ALA A 325 26.88 -2.43 15.88
CA ALA A 325 27.42 -3.24 16.98
C ALA A 325 28.84 -3.77 16.67
N VAL A 326 29.08 -4.21 15.44
CA VAL A 326 30.41 -4.67 15.00
C VAL A 326 31.38 -3.49 14.88
N ALA A 327 30.93 -2.35 14.34
CA ALA A 327 31.75 -1.15 14.21
C ALA A 327 32.23 -0.64 15.58
N LEU A 328 31.38 -0.69 16.61
CA LEU A 328 31.75 -0.36 17.98
C LEU A 328 32.90 -1.24 18.51
N GLY A 329 32.88 -2.54 18.21
CA GLY A 329 33.99 -3.44 18.54
C GLY A 329 35.30 -3.00 17.89
N ALA A 330 35.26 -2.65 16.60
CA ALA A 330 36.45 -2.14 15.90
C ALA A 330 36.97 -0.84 16.51
N VAL A 331 36.10 0.07 16.97
CA VAL A 331 36.48 1.33 17.64
C VAL A 331 37.24 1.07 18.94
N LEU A 332 36.88 0.04 19.69
CA LEU A 332 37.56 -0.34 20.93
C LEU A 332 39.01 -0.79 20.67
N ASP A 333 39.23 -1.55 19.59
CA ASP A 333 40.54 -2.11 19.23
C ASP A 333 41.50 -1.09 18.55
N VAL A 334 41.02 0.13 18.25
CA VAL A 334 41.81 1.15 17.54
C VAL A 334 43.12 1.47 18.28
N ASP A 335 43.12 1.55 19.61
CA ASP A 335 44.35 1.87 20.35
C ASP A 335 45.41 0.76 20.24
N GLU A 336 44.99 -0.50 20.23
CA GLU A 336 45.88 -1.64 20.01
C GLU A 336 46.44 -1.64 18.59
N MET A 337 45.61 -1.33 17.59
CA MET A 337 46.04 -1.20 16.19
C MET A 337 47.06 -0.06 16.02
N PHE A 338 46.80 1.10 16.64
CA PHE A 338 47.73 2.23 16.64
C PHE A 338 49.05 1.88 17.33
N PHE A 339 49.00 1.19 18.47
CA PHE A 339 50.21 0.71 19.15
C PHE A 339 51.02 -0.23 18.25
N ALA A 340 50.38 -1.21 17.63
CA ALA A 340 51.05 -2.19 16.78
C ALA A 340 51.72 -1.55 15.56
N ALA A 341 51.04 -0.57 14.94
CA ALA A 341 51.50 0.08 13.72
C ALA A 341 52.57 1.16 13.95
N LEU A 342 52.37 2.04 14.94
CA LEU A 342 53.12 3.30 15.04
C LEU A 342 54.11 3.37 16.21
N MET A 343 54.03 2.46 17.18
CA MET A 343 54.92 2.51 18.34
C MET A 343 56.38 2.15 17.95
N PRO A 344 57.40 2.93 18.39
CA PRO A 344 58.79 2.61 18.09
C PRO A 344 59.18 1.19 18.52
N LYS A 345 59.83 0.44 17.61
CA LYS A 345 60.17 -0.98 17.81
C LYS A 345 60.94 -1.26 19.09
N LYS A 346 61.84 -0.35 19.50
CA LYS A 346 62.60 -0.47 20.76
C LYS A 346 61.69 -0.52 21.98
N ILE A 347 60.65 0.32 22.01
CA ILE A 347 59.69 0.36 23.12
C ILE A 347 58.73 -0.83 23.03
N GLN A 348 58.30 -1.23 21.82
CA GLN A 348 57.51 -2.45 21.62
C GLN A 348 58.23 -3.69 22.17
N ILE A 349 59.51 -3.89 21.81
CA ILE A 349 60.33 -5.00 22.31
C ILE A 349 60.43 -4.94 23.83
N LYS A 350 60.66 -3.74 24.41
CA LYS A 350 60.78 -3.63 25.87
C LYS A 350 59.48 -3.84 26.63
N ILE A 351 58.33 -3.54 26.02
CA ILE A 351 57.02 -3.90 26.58
C ILE A 351 56.82 -5.42 26.50
N GLN A 352 57.24 -6.06 25.40
CA GLN A 352 57.19 -7.51 25.21
C GLN A 352 58.15 -8.28 26.12
N ASP A 353 59.30 -7.69 26.46
CA ASP A 353 60.32 -8.24 27.37
C ASP A 353 59.87 -8.21 28.85
N LEU A 354 58.77 -7.52 29.19
CA LEU A 354 58.29 -7.48 30.57
C LEU A 354 57.78 -8.86 31.00
N GLU A 355 58.36 -9.41 32.06
CA GLU A 355 57.90 -10.69 32.61
C GLU A 355 56.47 -10.54 33.14
N ALA A 356 55.62 -11.50 32.78
CA ALA A 356 54.24 -11.56 33.24
C ALA A 356 54.18 -11.65 34.78
N ILE A 357 53.39 -10.78 35.41
CA ILE A 357 53.24 -10.77 36.86
C ILE A 357 52.36 -11.94 37.29
N LYS A 358 52.88 -12.76 38.20
CA LYS A 358 52.11 -13.84 38.85
C LYS A 358 51.20 -13.23 39.90
N ILE A 359 49.89 -13.29 39.68
CA ILE A 359 48.86 -12.84 40.62
C ILE A 359 48.44 -14.02 41.47
N THR A 360 48.38 -13.85 42.79
CA THR A 360 47.73 -14.82 43.68
C THR A 360 46.23 -14.52 43.77
N TYR A 361 45.39 -15.40 43.22
CA TYR A 361 43.94 -15.29 43.40
C TYR A 361 43.45 -16.10 44.59
N SER A 362 42.52 -15.52 45.35
CA SER A 362 41.72 -16.25 46.32
C SER A 362 40.44 -16.78 45.66
N GLN A 363 40.07 -18.04 45.94
CA GLN A 363 38.83 -18.64 45.43
C GLN A 363 37.58 -17.82 45.79
N ARG A 364 37.50 -17.31 47.03
CA ARG A 364 36.35 -16.47 47.46
C ARG A 364 36.24 -15.19 46.66
N ARG A 365 37.38 -14.58 46.32
CA ARG A 365 37.41 -13.36 45.51
C ARG A 365 36.88 -13.61 44.11
N SER A 366 37.34 -14.70 43.46
CA SER A 366 36.87 -15.06 42.12
C SER A 366 35.36 -15.35 42.07
N GLN A 367 34.81 -15.95 43.13
CA GLN A 367 33.36 -16.16 43.26
C GLN A 367 32.61 -14.82 43.39
N VAL A 368 33.06 -13.93 44.27
CA VAL A 368 32.45 -12.61 44.45
C VAL A 368 32.55 -11.78 43.17
N GLU A 369 33.69 -11.80 42.49
CA GLU A 369 33.90 -11.10 41.21
C GLU A 369 32.93 -11.63 40.14
N SER A 370 32.81 -12.95 39.99
CA SER A 370 31.87 -13.55 39.04
C SER A 370 30.42 -13.14 39.34
N VAL A 371 30.00 -13.17 40.62
CA VAL A 371 28.65 -12.75 41.02
C VAL A 371 28.42 -11.27 40.76
N LEU A 372 29.38 -10.41 41.10
CA LEU A 372 29.29 -8.97 40.83
C LEU A 372 29.23 -8.65 39.34
N LEU A 373 30.02 -9.36 38.51
CA LEU A 373 29.97 -9.23 37.06
C LEU A 373 28.61 -9.64 36.48
N VAL A 374 28.04 -10.74 36.97
CA VAL A 374 26.69 -11.18 36.54
C VAL A 374 25.63 -10.16 36.96
N LEU A 375 25.67 -9.67 38.20
CA LEU A 375 24.74 -8.64 38.68
C LEU A 375 24.89 -7.33 37.88
N ALA A 376 26.11 -6.90 37.62
CA ALA A 376 26.40 -5.73 36.79
C ALA A 376 25.86 -5.90 35.37
N MET A 377 26.05 -7.08 34.76
CA MET A 377 25.51 -7.39 33.44
C MET A 377 23.98 -7.34 33.42
N ILE A 378 23.30 -7.92 34.42
CA ILE A 378 21.84 -7.85 34.54
C ILE A 378 21.36 -6.39 34.62
N LEU A 379 22.03 -5.56 35.44
CA LEU A 379 21.68 -4.14 35.56
C LEU A 379 21.94 -3.36 34.27
N LEU A 380 23.07 -3.61 33.61
CA LEU A 380 23.43 -2.99 32.33
C LEU A 380 22.52 -3.42 31.19
N MET A 381 21.89 -4.58 31.27
CA MET A 381 20.88 -5.05 30.32
C MET A 381 19.48 -4.53 30.65
N PHE A 382 19.13 -4.48 31.95
CA PHE A 382 17.81 -4.01 32.39
C PHE A 382 17.62 -2.51 32.16
N TRP A 383 18.65 -1.71 32.40
CA TRP A 383 18.58 -0.26 32.22
C TRP A 383 18.20 0.18 30.79
N PRO A 384 18.93 -0.21 29.71
CA PRO A 384 18.59 0.22 28.36
C PRO A 384 17.29 -0.39 27.87
N TRP A 385 16.93 -1.61 28.30
CA TRP A 385 15.62 -2.19 28.01
C TRP A 385 14.50 -1.25 28.44
N TYR A 386 14.50 -0.85 29.72
CA TYR A 386 13.39 -0.10 30.30
C TYR A 386 13.38 1.38 29.89
N PHE A 387 14.56 2.01 29.76
CA PHE A 387 14.67 3.45 29.55
C PHE A 387 14.89 3.88 28.10
N LEU A 388 15.37 2.99 27.22
CA LEU A 388 15.72 3.35 25.85
C LEU A 388 14.93 2.52 24.82
N VAL A 389 15.01 1.19 24.90
CA VAL A 389 14.50 0.28 23.85
C VAL A 389 12.97 0.13 23.92
N GLU A 390 12.38 -0.09 25.10
CA GLU A 390 10.92 -0.20 25.24
C GLU A 390 10.21 1.13 24.87
N PRO A 391 10.66 2.31 25.35
CA PRO A 391 10.08 3.58 24.92
C PRO A 391 10.23 3.87 23.42
N LEU A 392 11.33 3.42 22.79
CA LEU A 392 11.47 3.51 21.34
C LEU A 392 10.41 2.65 20.63
N GLY A 393 10.16 1.43 21.11
CA GLY A 393 9.12 0.55 20.57
C GLY A 393 7.72 1.17 20.65
N GLU A 394 7.37 1.78 21.77
CA GLU A 394 6.10 2.50 21.91
C GLU A 394 6.04 3.74 21.01
N SER A 395 7.14 4.49 20.88
CA SER A 395 7.20 5.64 19.95
C SER A 395 7.03 5.21 18.48
N MET A 396 7.63 4.08 18.08
CA MET A 396 7.43 3.48 16.75
C MET A 396 5.98 3.12 16.50
N LYS A 397 5.31 2.55 17.49
CA LYS A 397 3.89 2.23 17.42
C LYS A 397 3.03 3.50 17.29
N GLU A 398 3.30 4.53 18.09
CA GLU A 398 2.60 5.82 17.99
C GLU A 398 2.76 6.46 16.61
N VAL A 399 3.98 6.42 16.03
CA VAL A 399 4.21 6.90 14.66
C VAL A 399 3.41 6.10 13.64
N LYS A 400 3.35 4.75 13.75
CA LYS A 400 2.50 3.93 12.89
C LYS A 400 1.02 4.30 13.03
N VAL A 401 0.54 4.53 14.25
CA VAL A 401 -0.84 4.98 14.50
C VAL A 401 -1.08 6.37 13.89
N ALA A 402 -0.13 7.29 13.96
CA ALA A 402 -0.27 8.62 13.35
C ALA A 402 -0.35 8.57 11.81
N TYR A 403 0.41 7.67 11.17
CA TYR A 403 0.37 7.45 9.73
C TYR A 403 -0.89 6.67 9.29
N CYS A 404 -1.18 5.55 9.96
CA CYS A 404 -2.08 4.51 9.47
C CYS A 404 -3.33 4.30 10.32
N GLY A 405 -3.44 4.95 11.47
CA GLY A 405 -4.64 4.86 12.31
C GLY A 405 -5.87 5.46 11.64
N GLY A 406 -7.05 4.98 12.04
CA GLY A 406 -8.35 5.48 11.58
C GLY A 406 -8.69 5.10 10.14
N TYR A 407 -9.62 5.83 9.54
CA TYR A 407 -10.05 5.60 8.15
C TYR A 407 -8.96 6.03 7.18
N GLN A 408 -8.65 5.16 6.21
CA GLN A 408 -7.64 5.42 5.19
C GLN A 408 -8.27 5.68 3.82
N ASP A 409 -9.45 5.11 3.56
CA ASP A 409 -10.03 5.04 2.21
C ASP A 409 -10.92 6.26 1.90
N PHE A 410 -10.31 7.45 1.91
CA PHE A 410 -10.91 8.66 1.38
C PHE A 410 -9.86 9.67 0.90
N VAL A 411 -10.28 10.57 0.03
CA VAL A 411 -9.52 11.74 -0.41
C VAL A 411 -10.33 13.01 -0.26
N VAL A 412 -9.66 14.16 -0.25
CA VAL A 412 -10.22 15.49 -0.10
C VAL A 412 -9.66 16.39 -1.20
N ALA A 413 -10.54 17.20 -1.78
CA ALA A 413 -10.20 18.27 -2.71
C ALA A 413 -10.90 19.56 -2.27
N VAL A 414 -10.41 20.72 -2.68
CA VAL A 414 -11.16 21.98 -2.52
C VAL A 414 -11.77 22.31 -3.86
N ASN A 415 -13.10 22.51 -3.89
CA ASN A 415 -13.75 23.04 -5.07
C ASN A 415 -13.21 24.45 -5.34
N GLU A 416 -12.49 24.64 -6.46
CA GLU A 416 -11.77 25.88 -6.76
C GLU A 416 -12.68 27.10 -6.86
N ASN A 417 -13.94 26.91 -7.27
CA ASN A 417 -14.91 28.00 -7.44
C ASN A 417 -15.61 28.37 -6.12
N LEU A 418 -15.90 27.38 -5.28
CA LEU A 418 -16.66 27.58 -4.03
C LEU A 418 -15.76 27.75 -2.80
N GLY A 419 -14.49 27.32 -2.86
CA GLY A 419 -13.60 27.26 -1.71
C GLY A 419 -14.00 26.23 -0.65
N VAL A 420 -14.94 25.32 -0.98
CA VAL A 420 -15.46 24.30 -0.06
C VAL A 420 -14.66 23.01 -0.21
N PRO A 421 -14.16 22.40 0.89
CA PRO A 421 -13.57 21.07 0.82
C PRO A 421 -14.65 20.02 0.56
N VAL A 422 -14.43 19.20 -0.46
CA VAL A 422 -15.25 18.03 -0.80
C VAL A 422 -14.43 16.77 -0.54
N ALA A 423 -15.08 15.73 -0.03
CA ALA A 423 -14.44 14.45 0.24
C ALA A 423 -15.06 13.35 -0.63
N PHE A 424 -14.23 12.40 -1.07
CA PHE A 424 -14.63 11.24 -1.85
C PHE A 424 -14.14 9.98 -1.14
N ARG A 425 -15.01 8.97 -1.00
CA ARG A 425 -14.62 7.66 -0.44
C ARG A 425 -13.93 6.86 -1.55
N THR A 426 -12.69 6.49 -1.30
CA THR A 426 -11.88 5.73 -2.25
C THR A 426 -12.16 4.24 -2.13
N THR A 427 -11.79 3.48 -3.15
CA THR A 427 -11.74 2.01 -3.07
C THR A 427 -10.75 1.60 -1.99
N SER A 428 -11.06 0.55 -1.23
CA SER A 428 -10.11 0.02 -0.26
C SER A 428 -8.92 -0.61 -0.99
N PHE A 429 -7.74 -0.57 -0.39
CA PHE A 429 -6.56 -1.17 -1.02
C PHE A 429 -6.71 -2.69 -1.26
N ALA A 430 -7.40 -3.39 -0.37
CA ALA A 430 -7.66 -4.82 -0.53
C ALA A 430 -8.60 -5.12 -1.71
N ASP A 431 -9.65 -4.30 -1.90
CA ASP A 431 -10.59 -4.48 -3.01
C ASP A 431 -9.95 -4.11 -4.35
N ALA A 432 -9.11 -3.07 -4.37
CA ALA A 432 -8.37 -2.66 -5.56
C ALA A 432 -7.38 -3.73 -6.05
N GLN A 433 -6.84 -4.57 -5.15
CA GLN A 433 -6.01 -5.71 -5.55
C GLN A 433 -6.80 -6.86 -6.17
N VAL A 434 -8.10 -6.94 -5.92
CA VAL A 434 -8.97 -8.01 -6.45
C VAL A 434 -9.64 -7.58 -7.74
N ASN A 435 -10.05 -6.31 -7.83
CA ASN A 435 -10.76 -5.75 -8.96
C ASN A 435 -9.91 -4.67 -9.62
N GLU A 436 -9.29 -5.02 -10.74
CA GLU A 436 -8.58 -4.05 -11.57
C GLU A 436 -9.55 -2.97 -12.06
N SER A 437 -9.15 -1.71 -11.95
CA SER A 437 -9.87 -0.63 -12.59
C SER A 437 -9.86 -0.80 -14.11
N LEU A 438 -10.85 -0.22 -14.81
CA LEU A 438 -10.88 -0.23 -16.27
C LEU A 438 -9.56 0.27 -16.87
N ILE A 439 -8.94 1.28 -16.26
CA ILE A 439 -7.67 1.83 -16.73
C ILE A 439 -6.53 0.84 -16.52
N GLU A 440 -6.43 0.18 -15.36
CA GLU A 440 -5.40 -0.84 -15.11
C GLU A 440 -5.53 -2.01 -16.06
N TYR A 441 -6.75 -2.51 -16.25
CA TYR A 441 -7.04 -3.56 -17.22
C TYR A 441 -6.65 -3.16 -18.64
N SER A 442 -6.98 -1.93 -19.05
CA SER A 442 -6.61 -1.38 -20.37
C SER A 442 -5.09 -1.24 -20.54
N VAL A 443 -4.39 -0.87 -19.47
CA VAL A 443 -2.93 -0.78 -19.46
C VAL A 443 -2.31 -2.18 -19.53
N ASP A 444 -2.79 -3.15 -18.76
CA ASP A 444 -2.29 -4.53 -18.77
C ASP A 444 -2.48 -5.20 -20.14
N GLU A 445 -3.65 -5.00 -20.76
CA GLU A 445 -3.97 -5.45 -22.12
C GLU A 445 -2.89 -4.97 -23.11
N PHE A 446 -2.56 -3.67 -23.05
CA PHE A 446 -1.63 -3.06 -24.00
C PHE A 446 -0.16 -3.30 -23.66
N LEU A 447 0.20 -3.40 -22.37
CA LEU A 447 1.57 -3.64 -21.91
C LEU A 447 2.18 -4.91 -22.53
N HIS A 448 1.36 -5.94 -22.70
CA HIS A 448 1.79 -7.24 -23.22
C HIS A 448 1.58 -7.38 -24.74
N GLN A 449 1.02 -6.38 -25.41
CA GLN A 449 0.73 -6.43 -26.83
C GLN A 449 1.98 -6.14 -27.67
N LYS A 450 2.26 -7.01 -28.66
CA LYS A 450 3.41 -6.85 -29.56
C LYS A 450 3.14 -5.89 -30.72
N ASP A 451 1.89 -5.76 -31.12
CA ASP A 451 1.44 -4.88 -32.20
C ASP A 451 0.87 -3.59 -31.62
N THR A 452 1.42 -2.46 -32.05
CA THR A 452 1.13 -1.12 -31.51
C THR A 452 -0.14 -0.48 -32.06
N SER A 453 -0.88 -1.17 -32.91
CA SER A 453 -1.89 -0.56 -33.78
C SER A 453 -3.33 -0.61 -33.28
N SER A 454 -3.68 -1.45 -32.30
CA SER A 454 -5.08 -1.59 -31.87
C SER A 454 -5.19 -2.16 -30.45
N SER A 455 -5.71 -1.35 -29.52
CA SER A 455 -6.20 -1.81 -28.21
C SER A 455 -7.72 -1.86 -28.24
N GLU A 456 -8.30 -2.82 -27.53
CA GLU A 456 -9.74 -2.92 -27.38
C GLU A 456 -10.28 -1.83 -26.46
N HIS A 457 -9.51 -1.37 -25.46
CA HIS A 457 -9.99 -0.42 -24.45
C HIS A 457 -9.32 0.97 -24.55
N LEU A 458 -8.15 1.09 -25.19
CA LEU A 458 -7.44 2.37 -25.30
C LEU A 458 -7.67 3.07 -26.63
N ARG A 459 -8.07 4.35 -26.56
CA ARG A 459 -8.10 5.27 -27.70
C ARG A 459 -6.81 6.08 -27.77
N PHE A 460 -5.91 5.71 -28.67
CA PHE A 460 -4.65 6.43 -28.87
C PHE A 460 -4.86 7.81 -29.51
N ALA A 461 -4.03 8.76 -29.08
CA ALA A 461 -3.93 10.09 -29.65
C ALA A 461 -2.70 10.21 -30.55
N PHE A 462 -2.81 10.95 -31.64
CA PHE A 462 -1.71 11.11 -32.61
C PHE A 462 -0.73 12.24 -32.22
N SER A 463 -1.12 13.09 -31.27
CA SER A 463 -0.30 14.18 -30.75
C SER A 463 -0.70 14.52 -29.30
N SER A 464 0.14 15.28 -28.60
CA SER A 464 -0.18 15.75 -27.25
C SER A 464 -1.41 16.67 -27.22
N GLY A 465 -1.63 17.50 -28.26
CA GLY A 465 -2.84 18.32 -28.37
C GLY A 465 -4.10 17.49 -28.61
N ASP A 466 -4.00 16.45 -29.46
CA ASP A 466 -5.07 15.47 -29.68
C ASP A 466 -5.37 14.67 -28.41
N PHE A 467 -4.35 14.34 -27.61
CA PHE A 467 -4.52 13.66 -26.33
C PHE A 467 -5.32 14.50 -25.34
N GLU A 468 -4.95 15.77 -25.14
CA GLU A 468 -5.70 16.66 -24.25
C GLU A 468 -7.13 16.89 -24.75
N THR A 469 -7.31 17.02 -26.07
CA THR A 469 -8.63 17.16 -26.69
C THR A 469 -9.49 15.94 -26.40
N LYS A 470 -8.98 14.72 -26.63
CA LYS A 470 -9.68 13.46 -26.36
C LYS A 470 -9.93 13.21 -24.87
N ARG A 471 -8.97 13.59 -24.01
CA ARG A 471 -9.07 13.44 -22.54
C ARG A 471 -10.16 14.33 -21.94
N THR A 472 -10.38 15.50 -22.52
CA THR A 472 -11.38 16.48 -22.08
C THR A 472 -12.65 16.47 -22.93
N GLU A 473 -12.73 15.58 -23.92
CA GLU A 473 -13.88 15.43 -24.82
C GLU A 473 -15.12 14.97 -24.03
N THR A 474 -16.23 15.68 -24.21
CA THR A 474 -17.49 15.29 -23.58
C THR A 474 -18.20 14.22 -24.40
N VAL A 475 -19.05 13.42 -23.76
CA VAL A 475 -19.92 12.46 -24.47
C VAL A 475 -20.79 13.17 -25.51
N SER A 476 -21.23 14.41 -25.26
CA SER A 476 -21.99 15.22 -26.23
C SER A 476 -21.20 15.49 -27.51
N THR A 477 -19.93 15.88 -27.37
CA THR A 477 -19.03 16.14 -28.51
C THR A 477 -18.82 14.87 -29.33
N THR A 478 -18.58 13.75 -28.64
CA THR A 478 -18.44 12.43 -29.27
C THR A 478 -19.72 12.01 -29.97
N ALA A 479 -20.89 12.16 -29.34
CA ALA A 479 -22.19 11.81 -29.91
C ALA A 479 -22.55 12.66 -31.15
N THR A 480 -22.06 13.89 -31.21
CA THR A 480 -22.23 14.77 -32.39
C THR A 480 -21.37 14.31 -33.56
N SER A 481 -20.16 13.83 -33.29
CA SER A 481 -19.26 13.29 -34.32
C SER A 481 -19.56 11.84 -34.70
N HIS A 482 -20.36 11.13 -33.90
CA HIS A 482 -20.76 9.75 -34.15
C HIS A 482 -21.74 9.65 -35.31
N LEU A 483 -21.34 8.94 -36.37
CA LEU A 483 -22.03 8.99 -37.67
C LEU A 483 -23.15 7.96 -37.85
N LEU A 484 -23.31 7.01 -36.93
CA LEU A 484 -24.19 5.85 -37.10
C LEU A 484 -25.32 5.84 -36.07
N CYS A 485 -26.48 5.36 -36.51
CA CYS A 485 -27.59 5.09 -35.62
C CYS A 485 -27.96 3.61 -35.69
N MET A 486 -27.08 2.78 -35.14
CA MET A 486 -27.26 1.34 -35.09
C MET A 486 -26.54 0.79 -33.86
N ASP A 487 -27.00 -0.36 -33.38
CA ASP A 487 -26.36 -1.06 -32.27
C ASP A 487 -25.05 -1.73 -32.76
N LEU A 488 -23.98 -1.52 -32.00
CA LEU A 488 -22.64 -1.99 -32.35
C LEU A 488 -22.36 -3.43 -31.91
N ASP A 489 -23.26 -4.07 -31.17
CA ASP A 489 -23.10 -5.46 -30.72
C ASP A 489 -22.93 -6.44 -31.88
N THR A 490 -23.61 -6.20 -33.00
CA THR A 490 -23.43 -6.95 -34.27
C THR A 490 -21.99 -6.89 -34.81
N TRP A 491 -21.24 -5.83 -34.51
CA TRP A 491 -19.85 -5.72 -34.96
C TRP A 491 -18.90 -6.48 -34.07
N PHE A 492 -19.16 -6.51 -32.76
CA PHE A 492 -18.23 -7.05 -31.76
C PHE A 492 -18.52 -8.51 -31.40
N LEU A 493 -19.78 -8.89 -31.29
CA LEU A 493 -20.20 -10.23 -30.85
C LEU A 493 -20.39 -11.22 -32.02
N ASP A 494 -20.85 -10.76 -33.18
CA ASP A 494 -21.11 -11.66 -34.33
C ASP A 494 -19.86 -11.93 -35.17
N GLY A 495 -18.71 -11.33 -34.80
CA GLY A 495 -17.43 -11.54 -35.48
C GLY A 495 -17.36 -10.95 -36.89
N VAL A 496 -18.26 -10.03 -37.25
CA VAL A 496 -18.24 -9.35 -38.54
C VAL A 496 -17.10 -8.33 -38.56
N ASP A 497 -16.11 -8.56 -39.42
CA ASP A 497 -15.02 -7.61 -39.61
C ASP A 497 -15.56 -6.36 -40.33
N HIS A 498 -15.47 -5.21 -39.67
CA HIS A 498 -15.99 -3.94 -40.14
C HIS A 498 -14.87 -2.90 -40.12
N GLU A 499 -14.79 -2.07 -41.16
CA GLU A 499 -13.71 -1.07 -41.34
C GLU A 499 -13.52 -0.14 -40.13
N TYR A 500 -14.59 0.08 -39.36
CA TYR A 500 -14.61 0.98 -38.22
C TYR A 500 -14.47 0.25 -36.86
N ARG A 501 -14.32 -1.07 -36.84
CA ARG A 501 -14.26 -1.87 -35.60
C ARG A 501 -13.18 -1.35 -34.65
N ALA A 502 -11.97 -1.09 -35.16
CA ALA A 502 -10.86 -0.56 -34.36
C ALA A 502 -11.13 0.86 -33.81
N THR A 503 -11.91 1.68 -34.52
CA THR A 503 -12.27 3.03 -34.06
C THR A 503 -13.29 2.99 -32.93
N TYR A 504 -14.21 2.02 -32.96
CA TYR A 504 -15.30 1.92 -32.00
C TYR A 504 -15.07 0.94 -30.84
N ALA A 505 -14.06 0.07 -30.92
CA ALA A 505 -13.75 -0.90 -29.87
C ALA A 505 -13.61 -0.24 -28.48
N PRO A 506 -12.86 0.87 -28.31
CA PRO A 506 -12.71 1.51 -27.00
C PRO A 506 -14.02 1.96 -26.39
N PHE A 507 -14.97 2.43 -27.20
CA PHE A 507 -16.28 2.85 -26.70
C PHE A 507 -17.14 1.64 -26.31
N TRP A 508 -17.14 0.58 -27.13
CA TRP A 508 -17.92 -0.62 -26.89
C TRP A 508 -17.49 -1.34 -25.61
N TRP A 509 -16.20 -1.68 -25.51
CA TRP A 509 -15.72 -2.46 -24.38
C TRP A 509 -15.71 -1.65 -23.08
N SER A 510 -15.43 -0.35 -23.14
CA SER A 510 -15.56 0.54 -21.98
C SER A 510 -17.00 0.70 -21.51
N ALA A 511 -18.00 0.61 -22.40
CA ALA A 511 -19.41 0.67 -22.00
C ALA A 511 -19.79 -0.54 -21.13
N ALA A 512 -19.43 -1.75 -21.58
CA ALA A 512 -19.72 -2.98 -20.83
C ALA A 512 -18.94 -3.01 -19.50
N ALA A 513 -17.64 -2.69 -19.54
CA ALA A 513 -16.79 -2.68 -18.35
C ALA A 513 -17.21 -1.62 -17.34
N GLY A 514 -17.57 -0.41 -17.79
CA GLY A 514 -18.05 0.67 -16.92
C GLY A 514 -19.35 0.33 -16.18
N LEU A 515 -20.18 -0.54 -16.76
CA LEU A 515 -21.41 -1.05 -16.14
C LEU A 515 -21.18 -2.32 -15.30
N ASN A 516 -19.92 -2.75 -15.10
CA ASN A 516 -19.54 -4.01 -14.44
C ASN A 516 -20.19 -5.24 -15.09
N LEU A 517 -20.34 -5.23 -16.41
CA LEU A 517 -20.90 -6.32 -17.18
C LEU A 517 -19.81 -7.09 -17.92
N PRO A 518 -19.99 -8.41 -18.18
CA PRO A 518 -19.01 -9.17 -18.92
C PRO A 518 -18.87 -8.63 -20.34
N ALA A 519 -17.67 -8.75 -20.90
CA ALA A 519 -17.35 -8.34 -22.27
C ALA A 519 -18.33 -8.94 -23.32
N THR A 520 -18.89 -10.11 -23.05
CA THR A 520 -19.89 -10.79 -23.92
C THR A 520 -21.30 -10.19 -23.88
N SER A 521 -21.51 -9.05 -23.22
CA SER A 521 -22.83 -8.44 -23.08
C SER A 521 -23.29 -7.79 -24.38
N SER A 522 -24.45 -8.21 -24.90
CA SER A 522 -25.10 -7.56 -26.04
C SER A 522 -25.81 -6.28 -25.63
N CYS A 523 -26.24 -5.47 -26.60
CA CYS A 523 -27.04 -4.28 -26.33
C CYS A 523 -28.32 -4.65 -25.57
N ALA A 524 -28.95 -5.79 -25.89
CA ALA A 524 -30.11 -6.30 -25.18
C ALA A 524 -29.81 -6.57 -23.69
N ASN A 525 -28.66 -7.15 -23.37
CA ASN A 525 -28.26 -7.42 -21.97
C ASN A 525 -28.00 -6.13 -21.20
N MET A 526 -27.52 -5.08 -21.87
CA MET A 526 -27.22 -3.78 -21.27
C MET A 526 -28.43 -2.84 -21.19
N SER A 527 -29.55 -3.17 -21.84
CA SER A 527 -30.70 -2.28 -22.04
C SER A 527 -31.29 -1.69 -20.75
N GLY A 528 -31.19 -2.39 -19.61
CA GLY A 528 -31.65 -1.90 -18.31
C GLY A 528 -30.95 -0.62 -17.83
N TYR A 529 -29.77 -0.29 -18.36
CA TYR A 529 -29.02 0.91 -18.01
C TYR A 529 -29.27 2.10 -18.96
N CYS A 530 -30.07 1.91 -20.02
CA CYS A 530 -30.30 2.93 -21.05
C CYS A 530 -30.96 4.22 -20.53
N ASP A 531 -31.63 4.17 -19.38
CA ASP A 531 -32.35 5.30 -18.78
C ASP A 531 -31.65 5.83 -17.52
N THR A 532 -30.38 5.45 -17.29
CA THR A 532 -29.55 5.91 -16.17
C THR A 532 -28.52 6.94 -16.62
N SER A 533 -28.00 7.74 -15.70
CA SER A 533 -26.90 8.69 -15.98
C SER A 533 -25.64 7.96 -16.45
N GLU A 534 -25.32 6.81 -15.87
CA GLU A 534 -24.15 5.96 -16.19
C GLU A 534 -24.22 5.36 -17.59
N GLY A 535 -25.42 5.19 -18.15
CA GLY A 535 -25.65 4.64 -19.49
C GLY A 535 -25.28 5.56 -20.67
N SER A 536 -24.52 6.64 -20.46
CA SER A 536 -24.24 7.60 -21.53
C SER A 536 -23.40 7.01 -22.66
N LEU A 537 -22.37 6.25 -22.31
CA LEU A 537 -21.54 5.54 -23.27
C LEU A 537 -22.31 4.38 -23.91
N LEU A 538 -23.20 3.73 -23.14
CA LEU A 538 -24.09 2.70 -23.66
C LEU A 538 -25.02 3.25 -24.75
N ARG A 539 -25.63 4.42 -24.54
CA ARG A 539 -26.49 5.07 -25.56
C ARG A 539 -25.72 5.46 -26.82
N LEU A 540 -24.41 5.69 -26.71
CA LEU A 540 -23.56 5.95 -27.87
C LEU A 540 -23.34 4.68 -28.72
N VAL A 541 -23.16 3.52 -28.07
CA VAL A 541 -22.82 2.25 -28.75
C VAL A 541 -24.03 1.33 -29.02
N CYS A 542 -25.13 1.54 -28.31
CA CYS A 542 -26.41 0.82 -28.45
C CYS A 542 -27.59 1.79 -28.61
N PRO A 543 -27.53 2.76 -29.53
CA PRO A 543 -28.52 3.81 -29.60
C PRO A 543 -29.91 3.30 -29.99
N VAL A 544 -30.03 2.22 -30.77
CA VAL A 544 -31.33 1.71 -31.22
C VAL A 544 -31.98 0.92 -30.10
N THR A 545 -31.25 0.01 -29.46
CA THR A 545 -31.74 -0.70 -28.27
C THR A 545 -32.12 0.25 -27.14
N CYS A 546 -31.34 1.32 -26.94
CA CYS A 546 -31.68 2.35 -25.97
C CYS A 546 -32.78 3.32 -26.42
N GLY A 547 -33.33 3.19 -27.64
CA GLY A 547 -34.44 4.00 -28.11
C GLY A 547 -34.08 5.41 -28.59
N CYS A 548 -32.81 5.75 -28.77
CA CYS A 548 -32.40 7.09 -29.26
C CYS A 548 -33.04 7.49 -30.59
N SER A 549 -33.38 6.53 -31.46
CA SER A 549 -34.05 6.74 -32.74
C SER A 549 -35.58 6.63 -32.68
N SER A 550 -36.15 6.23 -31.54
CA SER A 550 -37.59 6.03 -31.37
C SER A 550 -38.20 7.23 -30.64
N ALA A 551 -39.25 7.82 -31.19
CA ALA A 551 -39.93 8.92 -30.50
C ALA A 551 -40.86 8.45 -29.37
N GLY A 552 -41.22 7.17 -29.35
CA GLY A 552 -42.06 6.57 -28.30
C GLY A 552 -41.27 5.90 -27.16
N SER A 553 -39.94 5.93 -27.18
CA SER A 553 -39.13 5.36 -26.08
C SER A 553 -39.12 6.27 -24.85
N ASN A 554 -38.65 5.76 -23.71
CA ASN A 554 -38.42 6.56 -22.51
C ASN A 554 -37.57 7.81 -22.82
N PRO A 555 -38.07 9.04 -22.61
CA PRO A 555 -37.37 10.27 -22.95
C PRO A 555 -36.09 10.55 -22.15
N TRP A 556 -35.93 9.92 -20.99
CA TRP A 556 -34.79 10.16 -20.12
C TRP A 556 -33.45 9.86 -20.80
N TYR A 557 -32.55 10.84 -20.76
CA TYR A 557 -31.22 10.84 -21.37
C TYR A 557 -31.18 10.61 -22.89
N LYS A 558 -32.32 10.64 -23.60
CA LYS A 558 -32.38 10.46 -25.07
C LYS A 558 -32.07 11.74 -25.84
N VAL A 559 -30.97 12.36 -25.47
CA VAL A 559 -30.48 13.62 -26.03
C VAL A 559 -29.00 13.46 -26.36
N THR A 560 -28.46 14.36 -27.18
CA THR A 560 -27.05 14.26 -27.60
C THR A 560 -26.09 14.39 -26.43
N SER A 561 -26.38 15.24 -25.44
CA SER A 561 -25.58 15.34 -24.21
C SER A 561 -25.58 14.04 -23.39
N GLY A 562 -26.67 13.28 -23.49
CA GLY A 562 -26.87 12.00 -22.82
C GLY A 562 -26.20 10.83 -23.53
N GLY A 563 -25.61 11.06 -24.71
CA GLY A 563 -24.89 10.04 -25.49
C GLY A 563 -25.62 9.52 -26.71
N CYS A 564 -26.84 9.99 -27.01
CA CYS A 564 -27.52 9.61 -28.25
C CYS A 564 -26.87 10.29 -29.47
N PRO A 565 -26.46 9.54 -30.51
CA PRO A 565 -25.89 10.12 -31.72
C PRO A 565 -26.85 11.12 -32.40
N THR A 566 -26.33 12.23 -32.93
CA THR A 566 -27.15 13.22 -33.66
C THR A 566 -27.87 12.60 -34.87
N LYS A 567 -27.28 11.56 -35.48
CA LYS A 567 -27.94 10.82 -36.56
C LYS A 567 -29.21 10.11 -36.09
N CYS A 568 -29.23 9.58 -34.88
CA CYS A 568 -30.44 8.99 -34.29
C CYS A 568 -31.50 10.04 -34.00
N ASP A 569 -31.09 11.21 -33.54
CA ASP A 569 -32.01 12.32 -33.31
C ASP A 569 -32.68 12.78 -34.62
N THR A 570 -31.93 12.79 -35.72
CA THR A 570 -32.48 13.05 -37.07
C THR A 570 -33.52 11.99 -37.46
N ILE A 571 -33.20 10.69 -37.27
CA ILE A 571 -34.12 9.60 -37.59
C ILE A 571 -35.38 9.67 -36.73
N ARG A 572 -35.22 9.97 -35.44
CA ARG A 572 -36.34 10.17 -34.52
C ARG A 572 -37.22 11.33 -34.98
N SER A 573 -36.63 12.47 -35.31
CA SER A 573 -37.36 13.64 -35.81
C SER A 573 -38.13 13.32 -37.10
N GLN A 574 -37.53 12.56 -38.02
CA GLN A 574 -38.22 12.08 -39.23
C GLN A 574 -39.37 11.13 -38.90
N ALA A 575 -39.20 10.24 -37.92
CA ALA A 575 -40.29 9.36 -37.48
C ALA A 575 -41.47 10.18 -36.92
N VAL A 576 -41.18 11.24 -36.16
CA VAL A 576 -42.17 12.17 -35.59
C VAL A 576 -42.98 12.88 -36.67
N GLU A 577 -42.37 13.24 -37.81
CA GLU A 577 -43.09 13.80 -38.96
C GLU A 577 -44.17 12.86 -39.52
N THR A 578 -44.08 11.55 -39.27
CA THR A 578 -45.09 10.58 -39.74
C THR A 578 -46.06 10.13 -38.64
N MET A 579 -45.86 10.57 -37.41
CA MET A 579 -46.73 10.21 -36.29
C MET A 579 -48.08 10.91 -36.38
N GLN A 580 -49.14 10.20 -35.99
CA GLN A 580 -50.48 10.78 -35.88
C GLN A 580 -50.50 11.85 -34.79
N CYS A 581 -51.29 12.90 -35.01
CA CYS A 581 -51.51 13.93 -33.98
C CYS A 581 -52.47 13.43 -32.89
N ALA A 582 -52.02 12.45 -32.12
CA ALA A 582 -52.76 11.89 -31.00
C ALA A 582 -51.81 11.59 -29.85
N ASP A 583 -52.27 11.83 -28.63
CA ASP A 583 -51.54 11.44 -27.44
C ASP A 583 -51.49 9.90 -27.33
N THR A 584 -50.32 9.36 -27.00
CA THR A 584 -50.10 7.91 -26.99
C THR A 584 -50.45 7.28 -25.63
N ASP A 585 -51.42 6.36 -25.62
CA ASP A 585 -51.83 5.61 -24.42
C ASP A 585 -50.87 4.46 -24.03
N GLY A 586 -49.97 4.05 -24.93
CA GLY A 586 -49.10 2.88 -24.76
C GLY A 586 -47.77 3.11 -24.05
N PHE A 587 -47.47 4.35 -23.62
CA PHE A 587 -46.22 4.69 -22.95
C PHE A 587 -46.28 4.37 -21.46
N ASN A 588 -45.23 3.75 -20.89
CA ASN A 588 -45.18 3.45 -19.46
C ASN A 588 -44.83 4.70 -18.63
N TRP A 589 -45.84 5.55 -18.44
CA TRP A 589 -45.71 6.77 -17.65
C TRP A 589 -45.42 6.53 -16.17
N GLU A 590 -45.85 5.37 -15.64
CA GLU A 590 -45.59 5.04 -14.24
C GLU A 590 -44.08 4.95 -13.99
N ASP A 591 -43.35 4.25 -14.86
CA ASP A 591 -41.89 4.14 -14.77
C ASP A 591 -41.22 5.51 -14.97
N PHE A 592 -41.64 6.28 -15.98
CA PHE A 592 -41.09 7.60 -16.28
C PHE A 592 -41.14 8.56 -15.09
N TRP A 593 -42.33 8.69 -14.47
CA TRP A 593 -42.52 9.59 -13.32
C TRP A 593 -41.98 9.02 -12.02
N SER A 594 -41.85 7.70 -11.90
CA SER A 594 -41.18 7.08 -10.74
C SER A 594 -39.68 7.35 -10.74
N ALA A 595 -39.05 7.41 -11.92
CA ALA A 595 -37.62 7.69 -12.05
C ALA A 595 -37.26 9.18 -11.88
N TYR A 596 -38.22 10.09 -12.03
CA TYR A 596 -37.97 11.54 -12.02
C TYR A 596 -37.22 12.04 -10.78
N PRO A 597 -37.57 11.69 -9.52
CA PRO A 597 -36.83 12.17 -8.36
C PRO A 597 -35.36 11.74 -8.36
N ASP A 598 -35.06 10.48 -8.70
CA ASP A 598 -33.69 9.96 -8.73
C ASP A 598 -32.87 10.61 -9.85
N ILE A 599 -33.48 10.80 -11.01
CA ILE A 599 -32.88 11.46 -12.17
C ILE A 599 -32.57 12.92 -11.85
N MET A 600 -33.50 13.65 -11.22
CA MET A 600 -33.26 15.04 -10.86
C MET A 600 -32.24 15.19 -9.74
N SER A 601 -32.23 14.27 -8.78
CA SER A 601 -31.20 14.20 -7.74
C SER A 601 -29.82 14.08 -8.37
N THR A 602 -29.69 13.18 -9.35
CA THR A 602 -28.44 12.97 -10.07
C THR A 602 -28.06 14.17 -10.94
N TYR A 603 -28.98 14.71 -11.73
CA TYR A 603 -28.72 15.81 -12.66
C TYR A 603 -28.35 17.12 -11.96
N LEU A 604 -29.03 17.46 -10.85
CA LEU A 604 -28.79 18.68 -10.08
C LEU A 604 -27.82 18.48 -8.92
N ASN A 605 -27.28 17.27 -8.74
CA ASN A 605 -26.48 16.87 -7.57
C ASN A 605 -27.17 17.18 -6.23
N LEU A 606 -28.47 16.86 -6.12
CA LEU A 606 -29.25 16.98 -4.88
C LEU A 606 -29.15 15.66 -4.09
N GLU A 607 -29.12 15.76 -2.76
CA GLU A 607 -29.02 14.59 -1.87
C GLU A 607 -30.27 13.70 -1.91
N ASP A 608 -31.46 14.33 -2.02
CA ASP A 608 -32.75 13.63 -2.15
C ASP A 608 -33.82 14.57 -2.73
N ALA A 609 -34.00 14.58 -4.05
CA ALA A 609 -35.07 15.37 -4.67
C ALA A 609 -36.47 14.79 -4.38
N ALA A 610 -36.60 13.53 -3.95
CA ALA A 610 -37.89 12.94 -3.59
C ALA A 610 -38.46 13.58 -2.31
N SER A 611 -37.59 14.15 -1.47
CA SER A 611 -37.99 14.90 -0.27
C SER A 611 -38.60 16.28 -0.57
N ASP A 612 -38.45 16.81 -1.78
CA ASP A 612 -39.04 18.09 -2.18
C ASP A 612 -40.56 17.95 -2.40
N ALA A 613 -41.34 18.76 -1.68
CA ALA A 613 -42.80 18.70 -1.73
C ALA A 613 -43.37 19.01 -3.12
N ASN A 614 -42.70 19.85 -3.92
CA ASN A 614 -43.12 20.17 -5.29
C ASN A 614 -42.85 19.00 -6.24
N VAL A 615 -41.70 18.33 -6.08
CA VAL A 615 -41.36 17.11 -6.84
C VAL A 615 -42.37 16.01 -6.55
N ALA A 616 -42.64 15.73 -5.27
CA ALA A 616 -43.62 14.73 -4.87
C ALA A 616 -45.04 15.07 -5.35
N ALA A 617 -45.45 16.34 -5.25
CA ALA A 617 -46.74 16.80 -5.74
C ALA A 617 -46.86 16.67 -7.27
N LEU A 618 -45.81 17.02 -8.02
CA LEU A 618 -45.76 16.87 -9.47
C LEU A 618 -45.88 15.40 -9.85
N VAL A 619 -45.05 14.51 -9.30
CA VAL A 619 -45.10 13.07 -9.60
C VAL A 619 -46.48 12.49 -9.31
N THR A 620 -47.08 12.87 -8.18
CA THR A 620 -48.44 12.43 -7.81
C THR A 620 -49.48 12.95 -8.79
N LEU A 621 -49.40 14.23 -9.17
CA LEU A 621 -50.31 14.87 -10.13
C LEU A 621 -50.22 14.20 -11.51
N MET A 622 -49.00 13.97 -12.00
CA MET A 622 -48.76 13.40 -13.32
C MET A 622 -49.24 11.94 -13.40
N LYS A 623 -48.97 11.14 -12.35
CA LYS A 623 -49.48 9.77 -12.25
C LYS A 623 -51.01 9.69 -12.17
N ALA A 624 -51.67 10.66 -11.53
CA ALA A 624 -53.12 10.66 -11.35
C ALA A 624 -53.91 11.07 -12.62
N ASN A 625 -53.34 11.89 -13.49
CA ASN A 625 -54.06 12.53 -14.61
C ASN A 625 -53.77 11.91 -15.99
N ASN A 626 -53.58 10.60 -16.10
CA ASN A 626 -53.23 9.92 -17.36
C ASN A 626 -52.01 10.54 -18.09
N SER A 627 -51.07 11.13 -17.35
CA SER A 627 -49.81 11.75 -17.79
C SER A 627 -49.85 12.76 -18.94
N CYS A 628 -50.26 12.40 -20.16
CA CYS A 628 -50.41 13.35 -21.26
C CYS A 628 -51.39 14.48 -20.86
N ALA A 629 -52.58 14.16 -20.35
CA ALA A 629 -53.52 15.19 -19.90
C ALA A 629 -52.98 16.02 -18.71
N GLY A 630 -52.07 15.45 -17.91
CA GLY A 630 -51.30 16.19 -16.91
C GLY A 630 -50.38 17.25 -17.54
N LEU A 631 -49.72 16.94 -18.65
CA LEU A 631 -48.77 17.84 -19.33
C LEU A 631 -49.42 19.12 -19.83
N ALA A 632 -50.68 19.06 -20.28
CA ALA A 632 -51.44 20.25 -20.69
C ALA A 632 -51.52 21.33 -19.60
N ASN A 633 -51.37 20.93 -18.33
CA ASN A 633 -51.39 21.83 -17.17
C ASN A 633 -50.01 21.98 -16.50
N ALA A 634 -49.02 21.15 -16.84
CA ALA A 634 -47.77 21.06 -16.10
C ALA A 634 -46.76 22.17 -16.42
N GLY A 635 -46.96 22.93 -17.52
CA GLY A 635 -46.08 24.05 -17.89
C GLY A 635 -44.61 23.62 -17.99
N ALA A 636 -43.75 24.26 -17.18
CA ALA A 636 -42.32 23.95 -17.09
C ALA A 636 -42.01 23.03 -15.90
N GLU A 637 -40.94 22.24 -16.03
CA GLU A 637 -40.39 21.42 -14.97
C GLU A 637 -39.94 22.30 -13.78
N PRO A 638 -40.36 22.00 -12.53
CA PRO A 638 -40.24 22.93 -11.41
C PRO A 638 -38.81 23.26 -10.98
N LEU A 639 -37.82 22.40 -11.25
CA LEU A 639 -36.43 22.59 -10.78
C LEU A 639 -35.52 23.25 -11.82
N SER A 640 -35.48 22.73 -13.05
CA SER A 640 -34.68 23.23 -14.18
C SER A 640 -35.38 24.33 -14.98
N LEU A 641 -36.70 24.49 -14.80
CA LEU A 641 -37.56 25.38 -15.59
C LEU A 641 -37.61 25.02 -17.09
N GLY A 642 -37.14 23.83 -17.48
CA GLY A 642 -37.25 23.31 -18.83
C GLY A 642 -38.70 23.00 -19.20
N SER A 643 -39.09 23.28 -20.44
CA SER A 643 -40.43 22.91 -20.92
C SER A 643 -40.49 21.40 -21.14
N TRP A 644 -41.47 20.72 -20.53
CA TRP A 644 -41.66 19.29 -20.73
C TRP A 644 -41.88 18.94 -22.21
N CYS A 645 -42.68 19.75 -22.88
CA CYS A 645 -43.04 19.53 -24.28
C CYS A 645 -41.89 19.80 -25.25
N GLU A 646 -40.99 20.73 -24.93
CA GLU A 646 -39.79 20.99 -25.74
C GLU A 646 -38.61 20.11 -25.40
N GLY A 647 -38.64 19.45 -24.24
CA GLY A 647 -37.48 18.71 -23.78
C GLY A 647 -36.47 19.61 -23.07
N LEU A 648 -35.38 18.99 -22.65
CA LEU A 648 -34.20 19.66 -22.15
C LEU A 648 -32.99 19.02 -22.80
N ASP A 649 -32.29 19.75 -23.67
CA ASP A 649 -31.15 19.26 -24.46
C ASP A 649 -30.08 18.54 -23.64
N SER A 650 -29.96 18.88 -22.36
CA SER A 650 -29.01 18.25 -21.46
C SER A 650 -29.49 16.95 -20.81
N LEU A 651 -30.80 16.68 -20.75
CA LEU A 651 -31.37 15.60 -19.91
C LEU A 651 -32.48 14.76 -20.54
N TRP A 652 -33.48 15.31 -21.25
CA TRP A 652 -34.59 14.50 -21.77
C TRP A 652 -35.10 15.00 -23.12
N SER A 653 -35.60 14.07 -23.94
CA SER A 653 -36.16 14.40 -25.25
C SER A 653 -37.56 15.02 -25.15
N PRO A 654 -37.99 15.82 -26.14
CA PRO A 654 -39.31 16.44 -26.16
C PRO A 654 -40.47 15.48 -25.86
N LEU A 655 -41.32 15.79 -24.89
CA LEU A 655 -42.53 14.99 -24.62
C LEU A 655 -43.63 15.21 -25.67
N ALA A 656 -43.51 16.25 -26.51
CA ALA A 656 -44.39 16.46 -27.66
C ALA A 656 -44.36 15.30 -28.66
N TYR A 657 -43.32 14.45 -28.64
CA TYR A 657 -43.25 13.23 -29.43
C TYR A 657 -44.26 12.16 -28.98
N ILE A 658 -44.62 12.15 -27.70
CA ILE A 658 -45.51 11.14 -27.10
C ILE A 658 -46.91 11.73 -26.87
N CYS A 659 -46.98 13.00 -26.46
CA CYS A 659 -48.22 13.71 -26.14
C CYS A 659 -48.38 15.00 -26.96
N PRO A 660 -48.43 14.92 -28.30
CA PRO A 660 -48.47 16.12 -29.12
C PRO A 660 -49.73 16.98 -28.88
N VAL A 661 -50.89 16.38 -28.62
CA VAL A 661 -52.14 17.12 -28.40
C VAL A 661 -52.11 17.84 -27.07
N SER A 662 -51.74 17.14 -26.00
CA SER A 662 -51.61 17.76 -24.67
C SER A 662 -50.50 18.81 -24.61
N CYS A 663 -49.47 18.68 -25.44
CA CYS A 663 -48.44 19.71 -25.62
C CYS A 663 -48.87 20.89 -26.51
N GLY A 664 -50.13 20.92 -26.95
CA GLY A 664 -50.70 22.03 -27.72
C GLY A 664 -50.28 22.04 -29.18
N CYS A 665 -49.72 20.96 -29.73
CA CYS A 665 -49.32 20.91 -31.13
C CYS A 665 -50.49 21.10 -32.10
N SER A 666 -51.72 20.77 -31.69
CA SER A 666 -52.96 20.93 -32.47
C SER A 666 -53.64 22.31 -32.30
N SER A 667 -53.17 23.15 -31.36
CA SER A 667 -53.81 24.44 -31.08
C SER A 667 -53.52 25.46 -32.18
N GLN A 668 -54.58 26.00 -32.79
CA GLN A 668 -54.48 27.03 -33.83
C GLN A 668 -54.37 28.45 -33.26
N GLU A 669 -54.88 28.68 -32.06
CA GLU A 669 -55.04 30.03 -31.50
C GLU A 669 -53.71 30.66 -31.06
N ASN A 670 -52.62 29.88 -30.97
CA ASN A 670 -51.37 30.37 -30.41
C ASN A 670 -50.12 29.77 -31.09
N ILE A 671 -49.94 30.09 -32.38
CA ILE A 671 -48.82 29.61 -33.21
C ILE A 671 -47.44 29.89 -32.56
N LEU A 672 -47.30 30.99 -31.81
CA LEU A 672 -46.07 31.37 -31.12
C LEU A 672 -45.75 30.51 -29.87
N ALA A 673 -46.71 29.75 -29.36
CA ALA A 673 -46.54 28.87 -28.21
C ALA A 673 -46.37 27.39 -28.61
N LYS A 674 -46.32 27.10 -29.92
CA LYS A 674 -46.20 25.73 -30.43
C LYS A 674 -44.78 25.21 -30.20
N PRO A 675 -44.62 24.02 -29.58
CA PRO A 675 -43.32 23.37 -29.46
C PRO A 675 -42.62 23.20 -30.81
N SER A 676 -41.31 23.39 -30.87
CA SER A 676 -40.48 23.20 -32.08
C SER A 676 -40.51 21.75 -32.58
N HIS A 677 -40.83 20.81 -31.69
CA HIS A 677 -40.75 19.36 -31.91
C HIS A 677 -42.12 18.69 -32.14
N CYS A 678 -43.12 19.44 -32.62
CA CYS A 678 -44.45 18.89 -32.92
C CYS A 678 -44.47 18.01 -34.19
N PRO A 679 -45.21 16.89 -34.20
CA PRO A 679 -45.51 16.16 -35.43
C PRO A 679 -46.08 17.10 -36.49
N THR A 680 -45.60 16.96 -37.73
CA THR A 680 -46.18 17.69 -38.88
C THR A 680 -47.66 17.37 -39.02
N ALA A 681 -48.09 16.17 -38.65
CA ALA A 681 -49.51 15.81 -38.64
C ALA A 681 -50.37 16.72 -37.76
N CYS A 682 -49.81 17.32 -36.72
CA CYS A 682 -50.50 18.27 -35.86
C CYS A 682 -50.59 19.69 -36.42
N THR A 683 -49.78 20.01 -37.44
CA THR A 683 -49.89 21.29 -38.16
C THR A 683 -50.97 21.26 -39.23
N CYS A 684 -51.49 20.07 -39.58
CA CYS A 684 -52.52 19.92 -40.58
C CYS A 684 -53.86 20.40 -40.01
N VAL A 685 -54.41 21.41 -40.67
CA VAL A 685 -55.74 21.93 -40.39
C VAL A 685 -56.53 21.88 -41.69
N ASP A 686 -57.77 21.43 -41.61
CA ASP A 686 -58.74 21.67 -42.69
C ASP A 686 -59.10 23.15 -42.66
N MET A 687 -58.64 23.88 -43.67
CA MET A 687 -58.88 25.31 -43.82
C MET A 687 -60.21 25.53 -44.53
N ASP A 688 -61.32 25.17 -43.87
CA ASP A 688 -62.68 25.28 -44.43
C ASP A 688 -62.97 26.71 -44.94
N GLU A 689 -62.53 27.75 -44.23
CA GLU A 689 -62.70 29.14 -44.66
C GLU A 689 -61.92 29.45 -45.95
N ALA A 690 -60.68 28.97 -46.06
CA ALA A 690 -59.87 29.16 -47.27
C ALA A 690 -60.34 28.27 -48.43
N LEU A 691 -60.91 27.10 -48.13
CA LEU A 691 -61.60 26.27 -49.12
C LEU A 691 -62.86 26.96 -49.62
N GLN A 692 -63.65 27.56 -48.73
CA GLN A 692 -64.84 28.32 -49.09
C GLN A 692 -64.49 29.53 -49.97
N GLU A 693 -63.42 30.25 -49.64
CA GLU A 693 -62.91 31.37 -50.45
C GLU A 693 -62.48 30.93 -51.86
N LYS A 694 -61.89 29.73 -51.98
CA LYS A 694 -61.41 29.15 -53.24
C LYS A 694 -62.39 28.21 -53.94
N SER A 695 -63.58 28.01 -53.38
CA SER A 695 -64.56 27.01 -53.85
C SER A 695 -64.98 27.24 -55.30
N SER A 696 -65.00 28.49 -55.78
CA SER A 696 -65.31 28.83 -57.17
C SER A 696 -64.22 28.44 -58.18
N GLU A 697 -62.99 28.18 -57.72
CA GLU A 697 -61.86 27.79 -58.57
C GLU A 697 -61.72 26.26 -58.69
N LEU A 698 -62.42 25.51 -57.83
CA LEU A 698 -62.37 24.06 -57.82
C LEU A 698 -63.32 23.47 -58.89
N PRO A 699 -62.88 22.45 -59.65
CA PRO A 699 -63.73 21.80 -60.65
C PRO A 699 -64.87 21.06 -59.94
N ALA A 700 -66.09 21.58 -60.06
CA ALA A 700 -67.27 20.94 -59.52
C ALA A 700 -67.61 19.67 -60.34
N PRO A 701 -67.87 18.51 -59.70
CA PRO A 701 -68.36 17.33 -60.40
C PRO A 701 -69.74 17.63 -61.03
N ASP A 702 -69.96 17.08 -62.24
CA ASP A 702 -71.04 17.43 -63.18
C ASP A 702 -72.39 17.83 -62.52
N GLY A 703 -72.61 19.13 -62.36
CA GLY A 703 -73.89 19.72 -61.95
C GLY A 703 -74.11 19.89 -60.43
N GLU A 704 -73.14 19.55 -59.60
CA GLU A 704 -73.19 19.78 -58.15
C GLU A 704 -72.52 21.12 -57.77
N ASN A 705 -72.90 21.68 -56.62
CA ASN A 705 -72.24 22.89 -56.10
C ASN A 705 -70.84 22.52 -55.57
N PRO A 706 -69.83 23.40 -55.68
CA PRO A 706 -68.51 23.14 -55.13
C PRO A 706 -68.57 22.95 -53.61
N PRO A 707 -67.69 22.10 -53.03
CA PRO A 707 -67.70 21.83 -51.60
C PRO A 707 -67.35 23.10 -50.81
N THR A 708 -68.08 23.32 -49.73
CA THR A 708 -67.84 24.46 -48.81
C THR A 708 -67.08 24.04 -47.56
N THR A 709 -66.96 22.74 -47.32
CA THR A 709 -66.16 22.17 -46.24
C THR A 709 -65.25 21.06 -46.76
N CYS A 710 -64.17 20.84 -46.05
CA CYS A 710 -63.21 19.79 -46.37
C CYS A 710 -63.79 18.39 -46.23
N ALA A 711 -64.75 18.20 -45.33
CA ALA A 711 -65.53 16.96 -45.23
C ALA A 711 -66.40 16.71 -46.47
N GLU A 712 -67.04 17.76 -47.01
CA GLU A 712 -67.78 17.68 -48.28
C GLU A 712 -66.84 17.37 -49.44
N ALA A 713 -65.69 18.06 -49.52
CA ALA A 713 -64.70 17.83 -50.56
C ALA A 713 -64.16 16.38 -50.54
N ALA A 714 -63.88 15.84 -49.36
CA ALA A 714 -63.48 14.45 -49.19
C ALA A 714 -64.61 13.47 -49.55
N GLY A 715 -65.85 13.75 -49.15
CA GLY A 715 -67.03 12.95 -49.49
C GLY A 715 -67.34 12.93 -51.00
N MET A 716 -67.04 14.02 -51.70
CA MET A 716 -67.11 14.15 -53.17
C MET A 716 -65.89 13.56 -53.88
N ASN A 717 -64.98 12.91 -53.13
CA ASN A 717 -63.77 12.29 -53.65
C ASN A 717 -62.83 13.29 -54.35
N MET A 718 -62.83 14.57 -53.94
CA MET A 718 -62.03 15.65 -54.56
C MET A 718 -60.57 15.70 -54.06
N CYS A 719 -60.19 14.76 -53.21
CA CYS A 719 -58.84 14.63 -52.67
C CYS A 719 -57.76 14.20 -53.69
N PHE A 720 -58.08 14.20 -54.99
CA PHE A 720 -57.08 14.11 -56.07
C PHE A 720 -56.58 15.48 -56.53
N ASP A 721 -57.29 16.57 -56.23
CA ASP A 721 -56.90 17.93 -56.59
C ASP A 721 -55.88 18.49 -55.59
N ILE A 722 -54.77 19.05 -56.08
CA ILE A 722 -53.66 19.52 -55.23
C ILE A 722 -54.09 20.66 -54.30
N THR A 723 -54.99 21.53 -54.76
CA THR A 723 -55.49 22.65 -53.94
C THR A 723 -56.38 22.13 -52.82
N THR A 724 -57.27 21.19 -53.14
CA THR A 724 -58.11 20.49 -52.17
C THR A 724 -57.28 19.68 -51.19
N MET A 725 -56.28 18.92 -51.64
CA MET A 725 -55.35 18.17 -50.78
C MET A 725 -54.55 19.07 -49.83
N ARG A 726 -54.25 20.32 -50.23
CA ARG A 726 -53.53 21.29 -49.39
C ARG A 726 -54.45 21.97 -48.37
N LEU A 727 -55.64 22.37 -48.80
CA LEU A 727 -56.62 23.05 -47.94
C LEU A 727 -57.31 22.08 -46.99
N CYS A 728 -57.50 20.84 -47.42
CA CYS A 728 -58.22 19.79 -46.70
C CYS A 728 -57.31 18.62 -46.34
N SER A 729 -56.09 18.94 -45.91
CA SER A 729 -55.04 17.95 -45.66
C SER A 729 -55.45 16.88 -44.63
N LEU A 730 -56.29 17.23 -43.67
CA LEU A 730 -56.78 16.32 -42.65
C LEU A 730 -57.92 15.46 -43.20
N SER A 731 -58.97 16.07 -43.78
CA SER A 731 -60.11 15.36 -44.37
C SER A 731 -59.73 14.45 -45.54
N CYS A 732 -58.69 14.82 -46.30
CA CYS A 732 -58.19 14.02 -47.42
C CYS A 732 -57.20 12.92 -47.02
N GLY A 733 -56.81 12.85 -45.74
CA GLY A 733 -55.79 11.90 -45.28
C GLY A 733 -54.41 12.13 -45.92
N THR A 734 -54.18 13.30 -46.52
CA THR A 734 -52.92 13.67 -47.19
C THR A 734 -51.92 14.33 -46.27
N CYS A 735 -52.32 14.59 -45.02
CA CYS A 735 -51.51 15.18 -43.98
C CYS A 735 -50.16 14.45 -43.75
N ASN A 736 -50.13 13.12 -43.88
CA ASN A 736 -48.89 12.33 -43.73
C ASN A 736 -48.10 12.14 -45.05
N LEU A 737 -48.60 12.60 -46.19
CA LEU A 737 -47.98 12.33 -47.49
C LEU A 737 -46.77 13.21 -47.80
N GLY A 738 -46.38 14.10 -46.88
CA GLY A 738 -45.14 14.87 -46.99
C GLY A 738 -44.97 15.47 -48.40
N LEU A 739 -46.04 16.09 -48.92
CA LEU A 739 -45.99 16.78 -50.21
C LEU A 739 -45.06 17.99 -50.05
N GLY A 740 -43.75 17.71 -50.14
CA GLY A 740 -42.69 18.70 -50.17
C GLY A 740 -43.00 19.71 -51.26
N LEU A 741 -43.04 20.98 -50.85
CA LEU A 741 -43.10 22.14 -51.74
C LEU A 741 -41.87 22.22 -52.64
#